data_AF-A0A9P8N9V9-F1
#
_entry.id   AF-A0A9P8N9V9-F1
#
_cell.length_a   1.000
_cell.length_b   1.000
_cell.length_c   1.000
_cell.angle_alpha   90.00
_cell.angle_beta   90.00
_cell.angle_gamma   90.00
#
_symmetry.space_group_name_H-M   'P 1'
#
loop_
_entity.id
_entity.type
_entity.pdbx_description
1 polymer ?
#
loop_
_entity_poly.entity_id
_entity_poly.type
_entity_poly.pdbx_seq_one_letter_code
_entity_poly.pdbx_strand_id
1 'polypeptide(L)'
;MAAWLALERETGSWIIADTGRMKKVVHGMGSPSSQRPSVQLFVGGPTKLQALRALNPHNNITRQSNVGFARLHQTNVVSPYSILVIESGLSPRPQEAWSRQKQDMTQRHHVQGSHSRTYQEMRDLLYREFLFPSAHVVCLFAADFGGIAQVKSALENWRYPMAPGFDDCDRILPRLVVVLTESEVVQQDIVATEESLAAAAKPRVADSVIVVDLRDRSELSARSRFEPLRRALEREAEEARAARQDACLLFSAAHLQSLFGKMLLHVSQQSGLPFDCIRACRPSGSKEGDTSEYLARFMTTVEEARISSHTVAAFVASAFVMDAYPPGMHGFNPVLVFRKIYASDCKYALRNWTNTRAEVFCQRVEKEFACLHAKLSSAVQSIQIRKEVFRSQKSVWCDVKTNHVCLFCLRRPPEHMMPCRHTLCDTCACIFGQRSHGAEYHFDLACCPLCLTQFSFVVRVLPPTKGPTILVLDGGGIRGVVTLGFLKALEEEIGALRGAFDLTVGTSAGALNASEIMVCGSTANEAHKKFKAMAREIFPPTRRLPTILSQSLSLVKTWITDSRHDSTVLDQTLQRVFGATRCLFDWAGPAVSGVRVALTASRIEDGSLCLFSNYQGAERSKVPSAYALLVPNDLPLWEVARCTVAALGYFTPKYIEGLGTFQDGGVRVNCPLRTALRESEVLWPSRKRPDLVVSIGTGYASEGSSVDENSTHAFLKGGFIDRAIRTFLSSPAVDGRRGWKDALDSVPQDVQKNVFRLDRILPGELPELDDINAIDELDQHDYRISEELTKAWFAKALFFELDQEPTFLQNHYECRGSILCCKHDAAGIVKQIAARFPEARFALSRGSSLGDVDGEYGCSKCGYYRKRVSFKVSNLHETVDLGVTGTTGFISIGGFPTTVQCLLENQQADSPFGRSDHSRDRWPPSRGCYCNSRKRDQTSPDSDKASKRRRLSSL
;
A
#
# COMPACT_ATOMS: atom_id res chain seq x y z
N MET A 1 -22.37 16.27 29.45
CA MET A 1 -21.69 16.13 28.13
C MET A 1 -20.21 15.85 28.36
N ALA A 2 -19.56 15.08 27.49
CA ALA A 2 -18.10 14.88 27.55
C ALA A 2 -17.41 15.85 26.58
N ALA A 3 -16.27 16.41 26.99
CA ALA A 3 -15.46 17.23 26.12
C ALA A 3 -15.03 16.43 24.88
N TRP A 4 -14.99 17.10 23.74
CA TRP A 4 -14.56 16.52 22.47
C TRP A 4 -13.22 17.12 22.06
N LEU A 5 -13.17 18.45 21.90
CA LEU A 5 -11.98 19.20 21.47
C LEU A 5 -11.52 20.16 22.56
N ALA A 6 -10.22 20.29 22.73
CA ALA A 6 -9.58 21.33 23.54
C ALA A 6 -8.47 22.03 22.75
N LEU A 7 -8.21 23.29 23.11
CA LEU A 7 -7.07 24.07 22.61
C LEU A 7 -6.02 24.15 23.72
N GLU A 8 -4.85 23.58 23.47
CA GLU A 8 -3.72 23.55 24.39
C GLU A 8 -2.56 24.38 23.83
N ARG A 9 -1.73 24.93 24.72
CA ARG A 9 -0.50 25.64 24.34
C ARG A 9 0.71 24.88 24.89
N GLU A 10 1.61 24.47 24.00
CA GLU A 10 2.84 23.73 24.34
C GLU A 10 4.02 24.39 23.63
N THR A 11 5.06 24.74 24.41
CA THR A 11 6.31 25.35 23.91
C THR A 11 6.10 26.51 22.93
N GLY A 12 5.08 27.34 23.16
CA GLY A 12 4.75 28.50 22.32
C GLY A 12 3.80 28.21 21.15
N SER A 13 3.62 26.95 20.75
CA SER A 13 2.72 26.51 19.68
C SER A 13 1.34 26.08 20.18
N TRP A 14 0.32 26.18 19.34
CA TRP A 14 -1.03 25.70 19.65
C TRP A 14 -1.25 24.27 19.19
N ILE A 15 -1.98 23.51 20.00
CA ILE A 15 -2.37 22.12 19.77
C ILE A 15 -3.88 22.01 19.87
N ILE A 16 -4.48 21.30 18.91
CA ILE A 16 -5.87 20.86 18.99
C ILE A 16 -5.87 19.44 19.54
N ALA A 17 -6.44 19.27 20.73
CA ALA A 17 -6.54 17.98 21.41
C ALA A 17 -7.92 17.34 21.16
N ASP A 18 -7.96 16.20 20.45
CA ASP A 18 -9.17 15.40 20.20
C ASP A 18 -9.22 14.19 21.15
N THR A 19 -10.23 14.16 22.00
CA THR A 19 -10.48 13.10 22.99
C THR A 19 -11.03 11.78 22.39
N GLY A 20 -11.23 11.73 21.07
CA GLY A 20 -11.85 10.61 20.37
C GLY A 20 -13.35 10.48 20.66
N ARG A 21 -14.00 11.55 21.14
CA ARG A 21 -15.42 11.51 21.52
C ARG A 21 -16.33 11.18 20.34
N MET A 22 -16.04 11.71 19.14
CA MET A 22 -16.78 11.39 17.92
C MET A 22 -16.76 9.88 17.64
N LYS A 23 -15.59 9.24 17.68
CA LYS A 23 -15.44 7.80 17.51
C LYS A 23 -16.25 6.99 18.53
N LYS A 24 -16.24 7.40 19.81
CA LYS A 24 -17.03 6.75 20.86
C LYS A 24 -18.54 6.86 20.63
N VAL A 25 -19.00 8.03 20.15
CA VAL A 25 -20.43 8.24 19.84
C VAL A 25 -20.85 7.38 18.65
N VAL A 26 -20.07 7.40 17.57
CA VAL A 26 -20.35 6.62 16.36
C VAL A 26 -20.32 5.12 16.63
N HIS A 27 -19.37 4.63 17.44
CA HIS A 27 -19.32 3.21 17.83
C HIS A 27 -20.53 2.76 18.67
N GLY A 28 -21.18 3.69 19.38
CA GLY A 28 -22.41 3.42 20.12
C GLY A 28 -23.69 3.40 19.27
N MET A 29 -23.61 3.74 17.98
CA MET A 29 -24.75 3.74 17.07
C MET A 29 -25.05 2.32 16.55
N GLY A 30 -26.33 2.01 16.31
CA GLY A 30 -26.75 0.67 15.88
C GLY A 30 -26.29 0.29 14.46
N SER A 31 -26.17 1.25 13.54
CA SER A 31 -25.66 1.00 12.19
C SER A 31 -24.91 2.22 11.63
N PRO A 32 -23.66 2.46 12.04
CA PRO A 32 -22.90 3.67 11.70
C PRO A 32 -22.71 3.92 10.20
N SER A 33 -22.65 2.86 9.39
CA SER A 33 -22.47 2.97 7.93
C SER A 33 -23.76 3.30 7.18
N SER A 34 -24.94 3.12 7.79
CA SER A 34 -26.23 3.39 7.15
C SER A 34 -26.92 4.64 7.71
N GLN A 35 -26.68 4.96 8.98
CA GLN A 35 -27.23 6.15 9.63
C GLN A 35 -26.53 7.41 9.12
N ARG A 36 -27.31 8.46 8.83
CA ARG A 36 -26.85 9.74 8.29
C ARG A 36 -27.18 10.87 9.26
N PRO A 37 -26.36 11.07 10.31
CA PRO A 37 -26.73 11.98 11.39
C PRO A 37 -26.69 13.44 10.96
N SER A 38 -27.62 14.23 11.49
CA SER A 38 -27.60 15.69 11.36
C SER A 38 -26.78 16.31 12.49
N VAL A 39 -25.92 17.27 12.17
CA VAL A 39 -25.01 17.92 13.12
C VAL A 39 -25.55 19.31 13.46
N GLN A 40 -25.85 19.57 14.73
CA GLN A 40 -26.31 20.87 15.23
C GLN A 40 -25.26 21.48 16.14
N LEU A 41 -24.77 22.67 15.80
CA LEU A 41 -23.80 23.42 16.59
C LEU A 41 -24.51 24.50 17.40
N PHE A 42 -24.36 24.49 18.72
CA PHE A 42 -24.88 25.51 19.62
C PHE A 42 -23.71 26.35 20.15
N VAL A 43 -23.73 27.66 19.90
CA VAL A 43 -22.68 28.59 20.30
C VAL A 43 -23.24 29.66 21.22
N GLY A 44 -22.62 29.81 22.40
CA GLY A 44 -23.08 30.72 23.43
C GLY A 44 -22.62 30.30 24.83
N GLY A 45 -23.19 30.95 25.83
CA GLY A 45 -22.87 30.85 27.25
C GLY A 45 -24.09 30.41 28.07
N PRO A 46 -24.56 31.21 29.05
CA PRO A 46 -25.66 30.85 29.93
C PRO A 46 -26.99 30.58 29.20
N THR A 47 -27.37 31.39 28.23
CA THR A 47 -28.66 31.29 27.53
C THR A 47 -28.73 30.01 26.71
N LYS A 48 -27.66 29.71 25.97
CA LYS A 48 -27.47 28.43 25.26
C LYS A 48 -27.67 27.23 26.19
N LEU A 49 -27.11 27.27 27.40
CA LEU A 49 -27.25 26.16 28.36
C LEU A 49 -28.70 25.97 28.83
N GLN A 50 -29.46 27.05 29.02
CA GLN A 50 -30.89 26.98 29.34
C GLN A 50 -31.68 26.32 28.20
N ALA A 51 -31.43 26.74 26.96
CA ALA A 51 -32.07 26.18 25.78
C ALA A 51 -31.76 24.68 25.61
N LEU A 52 -30.48 24.29 25.70
CA LEU A 52 -30.06 22.90 25.55
C LEU A 52 -30.70 21.97 26.60
N ARG A 53 -30.85 22.43 27.85
CA ARG A 53 -31.55 21.68 28.92
C ARG A 53 -33.02 21.48 28.61
N ALA A 54 -33.69 22.50 28.07
CA ALA A 54 -35.10 22.43 27.70
C ALA A 54 -35.35 21.52 26.49
N LEU A 55 -34.47 21.58 25.49
CA LEU A 55 -34.57 20.80 24.25
C LEU A 55 -34.23 19.32 24.44
N ASN A 56 -33.32 19.00 25.38
CA ASN A 56 -32.81 17.65 25.58
C ASN A 56 -32.88 17.21 27.07
N PRO A 57 -34.09 17.10 27.65
CA PRO A 57 -34.27 16.89 29.09
C PRO A 57 -33.74 15.54 29.59
N HIS A 58 -33.66 14.53 28.72
CA HIS A 58 -33.15 13.19 29.04
C HIS A 58 -31.64 13.04 28.87
N ASN A 59 -30.96 14.08 28.39
CA ASN A 59 -29.51 14.09 28.27
C ASN A 59 -28.93 14.71 29.55
N ASN A 60 -27.91 14.06 30.13
CA ASN A 60 -27.15 14.60 31.28
C ASN A 60 -26.27 15.81 30.84
N ILE A 61 -26.92 16.91 30.49
CA ILE A 61 -26.36 18.21 30.14
C ILE A 61 -25.89 18.97 31.40
N THR A 62 -26.23 18.46 32.59
CA THR A 62 -26.04 19.07 33.91
C THR A 62 -24.65 18.93 34.54
N ARG A 63 -23.76 18.03 34.07
CA ARG A 63 -22.38 17.96 34.59
C ARG A 63 -21.54 19.09 33.99
N GLN A 64 -21.44 20.22 34.68
CA GLN A 64 -20.43 21.24 34.44
C GLN A 64 -19.04 20.62 34.64
N SER A 65 -18.31 20.38 33.55
CA SER A 65 -16.85 20.27 33.61
C SER A 65 -16.28 21.48 32.90
N ASN A 66 -15.47 22.30 33.57
CA ASN A 66 -14.86 23.53 33.02
C ASN A 66 -13.78 23.27 31.94
N VAL A 67 -13.89 22.17 31.20
CA VAL A 67 -12.80 21.62 30.40
C VAL A 67 -13.28 21.33 28.97
N GLY A 68 -12.60 21.90 27.97
CA GLY A 68 -12.80 21.69 26.53
C GLY A 68 -13.41 22.88 25.77
N PHE A 69 -12.88 23.17 24.58
CA PHE A 69 -13.38 24.15 23.61
C PHE A 69 -14.74 23.75 23.03
N ALA A 70 -14.89 22.48 22.64
CA ALA A 70 -16.14 21.94 22.10
C ALA A 70 -16.51 20.60 22.75
N ARG A 71 -17.80 20.34 22.92
CA ARG A 71 -18.36 19.08 23.46
C ARG A 71 -19.29 18.44 22.44
N LEU A 72 -19.36 17.11 22.44
CA LEU A 72 -20.16 16.35 21.49
C LEU A 72 -21.04 15.30 22.20
N HIS A 73 -22.31 15.26 21.80
CA HIS A 73 -23.26 14.25 22.25
C HIS A 73 -24.25 13.84 21.15
N GLN A 74 -24.86 12.67 21.33
CA GLN A 74 -25.96 12.17 20.51
C GLN A 74 -27.27 12.33 21.29
N THR A 75 -28.33 12.67 20.58
CA THR A 75 -29.70 12.67 21.12
C THR A 75 -30.23 11.23 21.24
N ASN A 76 -31.01 10.92 22.28
CA ASN A 76 -31.48 9.55 22.58
C ASN A 76 -32.50 8.98 21.58
N VAL A 77 -32.79 9.67 20.48
CA VAL A 77 -33.78 9.22 19.49
C VAL A 77 -33.09 8.29 18.49
N VAL A 78 -33.46 7.01 18.52
CA VAL A 78 -33.07 6.03 17.50
C VAL A 78 -33.79 6.39 16.21
N SER A 79 -33.08 7.05 15.30
CA SER A 79 -33.56 7.48 13.98
C SER A 79 -32.48 7.22 12.93
N PRO A 80 -32.85 6.98 11.66
CA PRO A 80 -31.91 7.01 10.54
C PRO A 80 -31.13 8.33 10.45
N TYR A 81 -31.71 9.42 10.96
CA TYR A 81 -31.15 10.77 11.01
C TYR A 81 -30.91 11.23 12.45
N SER A 82 -30.22 10.43 13.25
CA SER A 82 -29.89 10.79 14.64
C SER A 82 -29.22 12.17 14.72
N ILE A 83 -29.55 12.99 15.72
CA ILE A 83 -28.97 14.33 15.86
C ILE A 83 -27.72 14.26 16.73
N LEU A 84 -26.61 14.72 16.17
CA LEU A 84 -25.36 15.01 16.87
C LEU A 84 -25.33 16.48 17.26
N VAL A 85 -25.18 16.76 18.55
CA VAL A 85 -25.17 18.11 19.08
C VAL A 85 -23.75 18.46 19.53
N ILE A 86 -23.21 19.51 18.92
CA ILE A 86 -21.95 20.12 19.31
C ILE A 86 -22.27 21.34 20.17
N GLU A 87 -21.70 21.40 21.37
CA GLU A 87 -21.76 22.55 22.24
C GLU A 87 -20.40 23.26 22.22
N SER A 88 -20.39 24.57 21.93
CA SER A 88 -19.19 25.40 22.03
C SER A 88 -19.44 26.64 22.88
N GLY A 89 -18.38 27.16 23.51
CA GLY A 89 -18.42 28.38 24.34
C GLY A 89 -17.67 29.56 23.68
N LEU A 90 -17.99 30.78 24.12
CA LEU A 90 -17.33 32.02 23.66
C LEU A 90 -16.34 32.59 24.68
N SER A 91 -15.94 31.81 25.69
CA SER A 91 -15.04 32.29 26.74
C SER A 91 -13.76 32.89 26.11
N PRO A 92 -13.33 34.10 26.53
CA PRO A 92 -12.16 34.76 25.98
C PRO A 92 -10.84 34.20 26.55
N ARG A 93 -10.91 33.32 27.57
CA ARG A 93 -9.74 32.75 28.23
C ARG A 93 -9.55 31.27 27.86
N PRO A 94 -8.29 30.79 27.79
CA PRO A 94 -8.03 29.36 27.79
C PRO A 94 -8.59 28.77 29.08
N GLN A 95 -9.34 27.67 28.97
CA GLN A 95 -9.75 26.91 30.14
C GLN A 95 -8.50 26.23 30.74
N GLU A 96 -8.41 26.18 32.07
CA GLU A 96 -7.23 25.64 32.79
C GLU A 96 -6.82 24.25 32.27
N ALA A 97 -5.51 24.02 32.28
CA ALA A 97 -4.86 22.87 31.67
C ALA A 97 -5.57 21.55 32.01
N TRP A 98 -6.00 20.85 30.95
CA TRP A 98 -6.47 19.48 31.03
C TRP A 98 -5.42 18.65 31.80
N SER A 99 -5.85 17.94 32.85
CA SER A 99 -4.95 17.20 33.73
C SER A 99 -4.07 16.23 32.92
N ARG A 100 -2.73 16.30 33.10
CA ARG A 100 -1.73 15.45 32.43
C ARG A 100 -1.99 13.94 32.53
N GLN A 101 -2.89 13.50 33.40
CA GLN A 101 -3.26 12.09 33.65
C GLN A 101 -4.09 11.41 32.54
N LYS A 102 -4.50 12.09 31.45
CA LYS A 102 -5.26 11.49 30.33
C LYS A 102 -4.58 11.65 28.96
N GLN A 103 -3.24 11.69 28.93
CA GLN A 103 -2.47 11.85 27.70
C GLN A 103 -2.62 10.66 26.72
N ASP A 104 -2.78 9.42 27.20
CA ASP A 104 -2.68 8.22 26.35
C ASP A 104 -3.86 7.96 25.39
N MET A 105 -4.98 8.70 25.50
CA MET A 105 -6.17 8.50 24.64
C MET A 105 -6.54 9.72 23.79
N THR A 106 -5.73 10.78 23.82
CA THR A 106 -6.06 12.06 23.18
C THR A 106 -5.15 12.26 21.96
N GLN A 107 -5.73 12.37 20.77
CA GLN A 107 -4.99 12.71 19.56
C GLN A 107 -4.62 14.19 19.59
N ARG A 108 -3.34 14.52 19.37
CA ARG A 108 -2.79 15.88 19.46
C ARG A 108 -2.41 16.36 18.07
N HIS A 109 -3.09 17.39 17.56
CA HIS A 109 -2.80 17.99 16.26
C HIS A 109 -2.06 19.32 16.46
N HIS A 110 -0.76 19.34 16.16
CA HIS A 110 0.04 20.55 16.25
C HIS A 110 -0.28 21.50 15.09
N VAL A 111 -0.66 22.74 15.40
CA VAL A 111 -1.01 23.73 14.38
C VAL A 111 0.25 24.43 13.89
N GLN A 112 0.57 24.25 12.61
CA GLN A 112 1.74 24.87 11.98
C GLN A 112 1.62 26.40 11.95
N GLY A 113 2.74 27.09 12.20
CA GLY A 113 2.80 28.57 12.15
C GLY A 113 1.97 29.28 13.23
N SER A 114 1.58 28.60 14.31
CA SER A 114 0.67 29.14 15.33
C SER A 114 1.35 29.92 16.47
N HIS A 115 2.68 30.12 16.42
CA HIS A 115 3.46 30.57 17.58
C HIS A 115 3.09 31.98 18.07
N SER A 116 2.74 32.86 17.13
CA SER A 116 2.32 34.24 17.39
C SER A 116 0.81 34.40 17.58
N ARG A 117 0.01 33.34 17.37
CA ARG A 117 -1.44 33.45 17.40
C ARG A 117 -1.98 33.49 18.82
N THR A 118 -2.99 34.32 19.03
CA THR A 118 -3.76 34.40 20.28
C THR A 118 -4.77 33.24 20.38
N TYR A 119 -5.29 33.01 21.59
CA TYR A 119 -6.37 32.03 21.78
C TYR A 119 -7.60 32.37 20.94
N GLN A 120 -7.95 33.66 20.83
CA GLN A 120 -9.10 34.12 20.06
C GLN A 120 -8.93 33.84 18.56
N GLU A 121 -7.76 34.12 17.99
CA GLU A 121 -7.48 33.80 16.59
C GLU A 121 -7.54 32.30 16.31
N MET A 122 -7.06 31.47 17.23
CA MET A 122 -7.15 30.01 17.12
C MET A 122 -8.58 29.49 17.25
N ARG A 123 -9.36 30.10 18.13
CA ARG A 123 -10.77 29.82 18.31
C ARG A 123 -11.56 30.16 17.04
N ASP A 124 -11.33 31.34 16.49
CA ASP A 124 -12.00 31.82 15.29
C ASP A 124 -11.59 31.02 14.05
N LEU A 125 -10.33 30.58 13.99
CA LEU A 125 -9.86 29.61 13.01
C LEU A 125 -10.66 28.29 13.06
N LEU A 126 -10.85 27.72 14.26
CA LEU A 126 -11.63 26.48 14.43
C LEU A 126 -13.11 26.67 14.10
N TYR A 127 -13.70 27.82 14.43
CA TYR A 127 -15.08 28.10 14.00
C TYR A 127 -15.18 28.14 12.48
N ARG A 128 -14.32 28.94 11.83
CA ARG A 128 -14.30 29.15 10.38
C ARG A 128 -14.03 27.88 9.58
N GLU A 129 -13.00 27.12 9.94
CA GLU A 129 -12.48 26.04 9.09
C GLU A 129 -12.92 24.64 9.54
N PHE A 130 -13.51 24.50 10.74
CA PHE A 130 -13.96 23.20 11.25
C PHE A 130 -15.42 23.18 11.71
N LEU A 131 -15.80 23.95 12.73
CA LEU A 131 -17.11 23.79 13.36
C LEU A 131 -18.27 24.20 12.45
N PHE A 132 -18.17 25.34 11.75
CA PHE A 132 -19.21 25.79 10.82
C PHE A 132 -19.36 24.83 9.63
N PRO A 133 -18.29 24.46 8.88
CA PRO A 133 -18.40 23.51 7.79
C PRO A 133 -18.91 22.12 8.21
N SER A 134 -18.67 21.72 9.46
CA SER A 134 -19.13 20.45 10.03
C SER A 134 -20.63 20.43 10.38
N ALA A 135 -21.25 21.60 10.55
CA ALA A 135 -22.62 21.72 11.04
C ALA A 135 -23.66 21.75 9.92
N HIS A 136 -24.81 21.11 10.14
CA HIS A 136 -26.00 21.29 9.31
C HIS A 136 -26.74 22.56 9.72
N VAL A 137 -26.88 22.76 11.03
CA VAL A 137 -27.52 23.94 11.62
C VAL A 137 -26.61 24.53 12.67
N VAL A 138 -26.43 25.84 12.66
CA VAL A 138 -25.71 26.60 13.68
C VAL A 138 -26.70 27.47 14.42
N CYS A 139 -26.76 27.33 15.74
CA CYS A 139 -27.62 28.08 16.63
C CYS A 139 -26.78 29.05 17.47
N LEU A 140 -26.96 30.36 17.25
CA LEU A 140 -26.28 31.44 17.98
C LEU A 140 -27.25 32.13 18.92
N PHE A 141 -26.85 32.39 20.16
CA PHE A 141 -27.69 33.08 21.15
C PHE A 141 -27.24 34.53 21.31
N ALA A 142 -27.97 35.49 20.77
CA ALA A 142 -27.51 36.88 20.67
C ALA A 142 -27.15 37.50 22.03
N ALA A 143 -27.92 37.20 23.08
CA ALA A 143 -27.64 37.63 24.45
C ALA A 143 -26.24 37.17 24.94
N ASP A 144 -25.83 35.96 24.57
CA ASP A 144 -24.53 35.41 24.97
C ASP A 144 -23.34 36.00 24.19
N PHE A 145 -23.59 36.69 23.06
CA PHE A 145 -22.60 37.43 22.28
C PHE A 145 -22.48 38.90 22.71
N GLY A 146 -23.40 39.39 23.55
CA GLY A 146 -23.51 40.81 23.90
C GLY A 146 -24.38 41.62 22.95
N GLY A 147 -25.25 40.97 22.17
CA GLY A 147 -26.20 41.60 21.25
C GLY A 147 -25.99 41.22 19.78
N ILE A 148 -26.90 41.69 18.93
CA ILE A 148 -26.89 41.37 17.48
C ILE A 148 -25.66 41.93 16.76
N ALA A 149 -25.16 43.11 17.15
CA ALA A 149 -24.01 43.75 16.49
C ALA A 149 -22.73 42.89 16.65
N GLN A 150 -22.57 42.23 17.79
CA GLN A 150 -21.45 41.36 18.11
C GLN A 150 -21.58 40.01 17.39
N VAL A 151 -22.82 39.50 17.23
CA VAL A 151 -23.09 38.35 16.34
C VAL A 151 -22.66 38.69 14.92
N LYS A 152 -23.05 39.87 14.41
CA LYS A 152 -22.70 40.32 13.06
C LYS A 152 -21.18 40.39 12.86
N SER A 153 -20.46 41.03 13.78
CA SER A 153 -18.99 41.10 13.74
C SER A 153 -18.33 39.73 13.79
N ALA A 154 -18.85 38.79 14.60
CA ALA A 154 -18.35 37.42 14.64
C ALA A 154 -18.55 36.70 13.30
N LEU A 155 -19.72 36.84 12.68
CA LEU A 155 -20.00 36.27 11.35
C LEU A 155 -19.05 36.82 10.28
N GLU A 156 -18.75 38.12 10.30
CA GLU A 156 -17.78 38.73 9.38
C GLU A 156 -16.37 38.16 9.55
N ASN A 157 -15.96 37.82 10.78
CA ASN A 157 -14.67 37.20 11.09
C ASN A 157 -14.61 35.71 10.73
N TRP A 158 -15.73 35.00 10.74
CA TRP A 158 -15.81 33.56 10.45
C TRP A 158 -16.07 33.23 8.98
N ARG A 159 -15.87 34.19 8.07
CA ARG A 159 -16.01 33.98 6.61
C ARG A 159 -15.05 32.90 6.11
N TYR A 160 -15.58 31.85 5.49
CA TYR A 160 -14.80 30.75 4.93
C TYR A 160 -13.80 31.26 3.85
N PRO A 161 -12.55 30.74 3.82
CA PRO A 161 -11.55 31.16 2.85
C PRO A 161 -11.99 30.83 1.40
N MET A 162 -11.64 31.70 0.46
CA MET A 162 -11.84 31.44 -0.98
C MET A 162 -10.50 31.30 -1.66
N ALA A 163 -10.39 30.32 -2.57
CA ALA A 163 -9.28 30.18 -3.49
C ALA A 163 -9.79 30.31 -4.93
N PRO A 164 -9.04 30.94 -5.86
CA PRO A 164 -9.37 30.94 -7.28
C PRO A 164 -9.49 29.50 -7.81
N GLY A 165 -10.57 29.20 -8.53
CA GLY A 165 -10.79 27.87 -9.12
C GLY A 165 -11.39 26.81 -8.18
N PHE A 166 -11.79 27.19 -6.95
CA PHE A 166 -12.57 26.33 -6.06
C PHE A 166 -14.06 26.40 -6.44
N ASP A 167 -14.68 25.27 -6.78
CA ASP A 167 -16.09 25.19 -7.17
C ASP A 167 -16.98 25.39 -5.92
N ASP A 168 -17.98 26.27 -6.02
CA ASP A 168 -18.91 26.55 -4.92
C ASP A 168 -19.76 25.30 -4.56
N CYS A 169 -19.88 24.34 -5.48
CA CYS A 169 -20.64 23.10 -5.28
C CYS A 169 -20.03 22.15 -4.23
N ASP A 170 -18.77 22.35 -3.83
CA ASP A 170 -18.11 21.57 -2.77
C ASP A 170 -18.34 22.15 -1.37
N ARG A 171 -19.00 23.30 -1.30
CA ARG A 171 -19.17 24.03 -0.05
C ARG A 171 -20.37 23.51 0.70
N ILE A 172 -20.08 23.11 1.92
CA ILE A 172 -21.08 22.74 2.89
C ILE A 172 -21.23 23.92 3.84
N LEU A 173 -22.22 24.78 3.57
CA LEU A 173 -22.56 25.86 4.49
C LEU A 173 -23.69 25.42 5.42
N PRO A 174 -23.60 25.73 6.73
CA PRO A 174 -24.69 25.50 7.64
C PRO A 174 -25.86 26.45 7.37
N ARG A 175 -27.01 26.11 7.92
CA ARG A 175 -28.16 27.00 8.07
C ARG A 175 -28.09 27.68 9.44
N LEU A 176 -28.21 28.99 9.49
CA LEU A 176 -27.98 29.78 10.71
C LEU A 176 -29.31 30.13 11.39
N VAL A 177 -29.39 29.85 12.69
CA VAL A 177 -30.51 30.23 13.56
C VAL A 177 -29.98 31.15 14.64
N VAL A 178 -30.46 32.40 14.67
CA VAL A 178 -30.09 33.38 15.71
C VAL A 178 -31.25 33.53 16.68
N VAL A 179 -30.99 33.32 17.97
CA VAL A 179 -32.01 33.29 19.02
C VAL A 179 -31.95 34.58 19.84
N LEU A 180 -33.09 35.26 19.95
CA LEU A 180 -33.27 36.45 20.80
C LEU A 180 -34.03 36.05 22.07
N THR A 181 -33.45 36.26 23.24
CA THR A 181 -34.04 35.85 24.53
C THR A 181 -34.19 36.97 25.54
N GLU A 182 -33.54 38.11 25.31
CA GLU A 182 -33.53 39.29 26.17
C GLU A 182 -34.04 40.49 25.36
N SER A 183 -34.83 41.36 25.98
CA SER A 183 -35.30 42.59 25.34
C SER A 183 -34.16 43.61 25.31
N GLU A 184 -33.60 43.85 24.13
CA GLU A 184 -32.85 45.07 23.87
C GLU A 184 -33.79 46.28 24.01
N VAL A 185 -33.26 47.43 24.43
CA VAL A 185 -34.02 48.66 24.76
C VAL A 185 -34.81 49.21 23.55
N VAL A 186 -34.56 48.71 22.35
CA VAL A 186 -35.20 49.12 21.09
C VAL A 186 -36.01 47.96 20.52
N GLN A 187 -37.27 48.23 20.18
CA GLN A 187 -38.17 47.30 19.48
C GLN A 187 -37.66 47.11 18.05
N GLN A 188 -36.76 46.14 17.87
CA GLN A 188 -36.13 45.86 16.58
C GLN A 188 -37.06 45.07 15.67
N ASP A 189 -37.14 45.51 14.41
CA ASP A 189 -37.74 44.76 13.32
C ASP A 189 -36.94 43.47 13.06
N ILE A 190 -37.60 42.32 13.21
CA ILE A 190 -37.03 40.99 13.03
C ILE A 190 -36.57 40.81 11.58
N VAL A 191 -37.34 41.33 10.61
CA VAL A 191 -37.03 41.20 9.18
C VAL A 191 -35.75 41.97 8.85
N ALA A 192 -35.66 43.23 9.28
CA ALA A 192 -34.45 44.05 9.09
C ALA A 192 -33.21 43.44 9.79
N THR A 193 -33.41 42.82 10.95
CA THR A 193 -32.35 42.12 11.69
C THR A 193 -31.86 40.90 10.91
N GLU A 194 -32.77 40.09 10.39
CA GLU A 194 -32.47 38.92 9.58
C GLU A 194 -31.72 39.30 8.30
N GLU A 195 -32.14 40.35 7.60
CA GLU A 195 -31.46 40.88 6.41
C GLU A 195 -30.04 41.36 6.70
N SER A 196 -29.84 42.09 7.81
CA SER A 196 -28.52 42.59 8.22
C SER A 196 -27.54 41.46 8.57
N LEU A 197 -28.04 40.41 9.24
CA LEU A 197 -27.26 39.21 9.56
C LEU A 197 -26.99 38.35 8.31
N ALA A 198 -27.98 38.23 7.42
CA ALA A 198 -27.83 37.54 6.14
C ALA A 198 -26.75 38.20 5.28
N ALA A 199 -26.68 39.53 5.24
CA ALA A 199 -25.64 40.27 4.52
C ALA A 199 -24.23 40.01 5.07
N ALA A 200 -24.10 39.76 6.38
CA ALA A 200 -22.81 39.42 7.00
C ALA A 200 -22.42 37.95 6.78
N ALA A 201 -23.39 37.04 6.80
CA ALA A 201 -23.16 35.60 6.75
C ALA A 201 -23.14 35.01 5.33
N LYS A 202 -24.02 35.44 4.42
CA LYS A 202 -24.12 34.85 3.08
C LYS A 202 -23.11 35.47 2.11
N PRO A 203 -22.54 34.70 1.16
CA PRO A 203 -22.61 33.23 1.01
C PRO A 203 -21.39 32.54 1.65
N ARG A 204 -20.74 33.14 2.65
CA ARG A 204 -19.40 32.69 3.12
C ARG A 204 -19.39 31.99 4.47
N VAL A 205 -20.48 32.06 5.22
CA VAL A 205 -20.61 31.53 6.59
C VAL A 205 -21.82 30.60 6.70
N ALA A 206 -22.93 30.96 6.05
CA ALA A 206 -24.18 30.21 6.08
C ALA A 206 -24.94 30.33 4.75
N ASP A 207 -25.79 29.34 4.46
CA ASP A 207 -26.68 29.29 3.29
C ASP A 207 -28.00 30.06 3.55
N SER A 208 -28.52 29.93 4.76
CA SER A 208 -29.68 30.67 5.26
C SER A 208 -29.37 31.31 6.62
N VAL A 209 -30.11 32.37 6.94
CA VAL A 209 -30.15 32.97 8.27
C VAL A 209 -31.61 33.16 8.63
N ILE A 210 -32.01 32.68 9.80
CA ILE A 210 -33.33 32.93 10.38
C ILE A 210 -33.19 33.46 11.81
N VAL A 211 -34.13 34.31 12.22
CA VAL A 211 -34.19 34.83 13.59
C VAL A 211 -35.37 34.22 14.34
N VAL A 212 -35.10 33.65 15.52
CA VAL A 212 -36.12 33.10 16.43
C VAL A 212 -36.24 34.02 17.63
N ASP A 213 -37.37 34.74 17.71
CA ASP A 213 -37.66 35.64 18.82
C ASP A 213 -38.39 34.93 19.97
N LEU A 214 -37.73 34.90 21.13
CA LEU A 214 -38.23 34.31 22.38
C LEU A 214 -38.34 35.35 23.52
N ARG A 215 -38.24 36.66 23.22
CA ARG A 215 -38.22 37.73 24.24
C ARG A 215 -39.50 37.77 25.07
N ASP A 216 -40.67 37.62 24.44
CA ASP A 216 -41.99 37.65 25.10
C ASP A 216 -42.42 36.32 25.73
N ARG A 217 -41.48 35.39 25.95
CA ARG A 217 -41.75 34.01 26.40
C ARG A 217 -41.08 33.66 27.72
N SER A 218 -40.56 34.67 28.44
CA SER A 218 -39.84 34.49 29.70
C SER A 218 -40.71 33.87 30.81
N GLU A 219 -42.01 34.15 30.82
CA GLU A 219 -42.99 33.67 31.81
C GLU A 219 -43.46 32.22 31.58
N LEU A 220 -43.15 31.63 30.43
CA LEU A 220 -43.57 30.28 30.07
C LEU A 220 -42.67 29.21 30.70
N SER A 221 -43.20 27.98 30.83
CA SER A 221 -42.37 26.83 31.21
C SER A 221 -41.20 26.64 30.23
N ALA A 222 -40.04 26.17 30.71
CA ALA A 222 -38.84 26.06 29.88
C ALA A 222 -39.08 25.30 28.56
N ARG A 223 -39.88 24.23 28.60
CA ARG A 223 -40.28 23.48 27.40
C ARG A 223 -41.08 24.33 26.41
N SER A 224 -42.06 25.09 26.89
CA SER A 224 -42.93 25.95 26.06
C SER A 224 -42.20 27.20 25.56
N ARG A 225 -41.29 27.76 26.37
CA ARG A 225 -40.44 28.88 26.00
C ARG A 225 -39.58 28.57 24.77
N PHE A 226 -38.95 27.40 24.74
CA PHE A 226 -38.04 26.99 23.65
C PHE A 226 -38.70 26.15 22.54
N GLU A 227 -40.03 25.94 22.60
CA GLU A 227 -40.76 25.19 21.56
C GLU A 227 -40.65 25.82 20.16
N PRO A 228 -40.71 27.16 19.97
CA PRO A 228 -40.48 27.76 18.66
C PRO A 228 -39.07 27.48 18.11
N LEU A 229 -38.06 27.53 18.99
CA LEU A 229 -36.69 27.18 18.63
C LEU A 229 -36.58 25.71 18.22
N ARG A 230 -37.23 24.79 18.94
CA ARG A 230 -37.27 23.38 18.57
C ARG A 230 -37.79 23.17 17.15
N ARG A 231 -38.95 23.76 16.83
CA ARG A 231 -39.57 23.64 15.50
C ARG A 231 -38.69 24.24 14.41
N ALA A 232 -38.08 25.40 14.67
CA ALA A 232 -37.13 26.02 13.75
C ALA A 232 -35.92 25.11 13.50
N LEU A 233 -35.30 24.56 14.56
CA LEU A 233 -34.17 23.65 14.42
C LEU A 233 -34.52 22.35 13.67
N GLU A 234 -35.71 21.79 13.90
CA GLU A 234 -36.20 20.61 13.18
C GLU A 234 -36.38 20.91 11.68
N ARG A 235 -37.04 22.02 11.33
CA ARG A 235 -37.24 22.46 9.95
C ARG A 235 -35.92 22.76 9.23
N GLU A 236 -35.06 23.61 9.82
CA GLU A 236 -33.79 23.95 9.20
C GLU A 236 -32.86 22.74 9.08
N ALA A 237 -32.92 21.77 10.01
CA ALA A 237 -32.15 20.53 9.90
C ALA A 237 -32.65 19.63 8.76
N GLU A 238 -33.96 19.60 8.51
CA GLU A 238 -34.55 18.89 7.37
C GLU A 238 -34.17 19.53 6.04
N GLU A 239 -34.28 20.85 5.92
CA GLU A 239 -33.86 21.59 4.72
C GLU A 239 -32.35 21.45 4.46
N ALA A 240 -31.51 21.60 5.50
CA ALA A 240 -30.07 21.39 5.37
C ALA A 240 -29.74 19.96 4.92
N ARG A 241 -30.51 18.97 5.38
CA ARG A 241 -30.34 17.56 4.98
C ARG A 241 -30.73 17.35 3.52
N ALA A 242 -31.86 17.91 3.07
CA ALA A 242 -32.30 17.86 1.68
C ALA A 242 -31.26 18.50 0.75
N ALA A 243 -30.81 19.72 1.06
CA ALA A 243 -29.77 20.40 0.28
C ALA A 243 -28.47 19.59 0.19
N ARG A 244 -28.00 19.02 1.32
CA ARG A 244 -26.82 18.13 1.33
C ARG A 244 -27.06 16.82 0.58
N GLN A 245 -28.27 16.29 0.57
CA GLN A 245 -28.61 15.09 -0.18
C GLN A 245 -28.55 15.37 -1.69
N ASP A 246 -29.14 16.49 -2.13
CA ASP A 246 -29.13 16.92 -3.53
C ASP A 246 -27.70 17.21 -4.02
N ALA A 247 -26.88 17.83 -3.17
CA ALA A 247 -25.46 18.06 -3.43
C ALA A 247 -24.59 16.79 -3.34
N CYS A 248 -25.16 15.63 -2.99
CA CYS A 248 -24.41 14.38 -2.76
C CYS A 248 -23.34 14.49 -1.65
N LEU A 249 -23.63 15.24 -0.58
CA LEU A 249 -22.75 15.51 0.58
C LEU A 249 -23.40 15.11 1.92
N LEU A 250 -24.46 14.30 1.89
CA LEU A 250 -25.08 13.73 3.10
C LEU A 250 -24.39 12.42 3.50
N PHE A 251 -23.37 12.53 4.34
CA PHE A 251 -22.50 11.44 4.78
C PHE A 251 -23.13 10.51 5.83
N SER A 252 -22.66 9.26 5.86
CA SER A 252 -22.94 8.32 6.97
C SER A 252 -22.21 8.72 8.25
N ALA A 253 -22.60 8.19 9.41
CA ALA A 253 -21.92 8.45 10.67
C ALA A 253 -20.45 7.98 10.64
N ALA A 254 -20.18 6.83 10.01
CA ALA A 254 -18.82 6.33 9.80
C ALA A 254 -17.98 7.26 8.91
N HIS A 255 -18.57 7.78 7.83
CA HIS A 255 -17.90 8.76 6.96
C HIS A 255 -17.63 10.08 7.68
N LEU A 256 -18.60 10.59 8.45
CA LEU A 256 -18.44 11.84 9.21
C LEU A 256 -17.34 11.74 10.26
N GLN A 257 -17.24 10.63 10.98
CA GLN A 257 -16.16 10.41 11.95
C GLN A 257 -14.78 10.60 11.30
N SER A 258 -14.56 9.94 10.16
CA SER A 258 -13.29 10.01 9.44
C SER A 258 -13.06 11.36 8.78
N LEU A 259 -14.11 11.96 8.21
CA LEU A 259 -14.05 13.29 7.61
C LEU A 259 -13.66 14.35 8.64
N PHE A 260 -14.23 14.32 9.83
CA PHE A 260 -13.89 15.27 10.90
C PHE A 260 -12.44 15.13 11.34
N GLY A 261 -11.92 13.90 11.47
CA GLY A 261 -10.49 13.70 11.74
C GLY A 261 -9.59 14.28 10.65
N LYS A 262 -9.96 14.08 9.37
CA LYS A 262 -9.24 14.66 8.22
C LYS A 262 -9.33 16.18 8.16
N MET A 263 -10.47 16.77 8.51
CA MET A 263 -10.65 18.22 8.61
C MET A 263 -9.80 18.82 9.73
N LEU A 264 -9.75 18.19 10.92
CA LEU A 264 -8.88 18.64 12.02
C LEU A 264 -7.41 18.63 11.63
N LEU A 265 -6.96 17.57 10.94
CA LEU A 265 -5.61 17.49 10.40
C LEU A 265 -5.35 18.60 9.37
N HIS A 266 -6.31 18.85 8.48
CA HIS A 266 -6.21 19.94 7.50
C HIS A 266 -6.08 21.32 8.17
N VAL A 267 -6.91 21.62 9.17
CA VAL A 267 -6.81 22.89 9.92
C VAL A 267 -5.46 23.01 10.63
N SER A 268 -4.89 21.91 11.11
CA SER A 268 -3.58 21.94 11.76
C SER A 268 -2.40 22.11 10.80
N GLN A 269 -2.50 21.63 9.55
CA GLN A 269 -1.38 21.58 8.61
C GLN A 269 -1.47 22.58 7.46
N GLN A 270 -2.68 22.95 7.03
CA GLN A 270 -2.96 23.72 5.82
C GLN A 270 -3.98 24.85 6.09
N SER A 271 -3.87 25.48 7.26
CA SER A 271 -4.81 26.53 7.70
C SER A 271 -4.93 27.64 6.66
N GLY A 272 -6.15 28.11 6.39
CA GLY A 272 -6.43 29.18 5.43
C GLY A 272 -6.68 28.72 3.98
N LEU A 273 -6.50 27.42 3.67
CA LEU A 273 -6.92 26.85 2.39
C LEU A 273 -8.27 26.12 2.51
N PRO A 274 -9.14 26.18 1.49
CA PRO A 274 -10.38 25.40 1.47
C PRO A 274 -10.11 23.89 1.59
N PHE A 275 -10.94 23.20 2.38
CA PHE A 275 -10.90 21.74 2.50
C PHE A 275 -11.59 21.06 1.31
N ASP A 276 -10.86 20.24 0.54
CA ASP A 276 -11.42 19.44 -0.56
C ASP A 276 -11.90 18.08 -0.05
N CYS A 277 -13.22 17.95 0.16
CA CYS A 277 -13.81 16.72 0.70
C CYS A 277 -13.63 15.51 -0.23
N ILE A 278 -13.77 15.68 -1.55
CA ILE A 278 -13.63 14.57 -2.52
C ILE A 278 -12.21 14.01 -2.48
N ARG A 279 -11.20 14.88 -2.50
CA ARG A 279 -9.78 14.45 -2.43
C ARG A 279 -9.40 13.90 -1.06
N ALA A 280 -9.98 14.42 0.01
CA ALA A 280 -9.75 13.92 1.37
C ALA A 280 -10.34 12.53 1.58
N CYS A 281 -11.49 12.23 0.96
CA CYS A 281 -12.19 10.94 1.09
C CYS A 281 -11.61 9.81 0.23
N ARG A 282 -10.63 10.07 -0.64
CA ARG A 282 -10.04 8.99 -1.45
C ARG A 282 -9.32 7.96 -0.56
N PRO A 283 -9.33 6.67 -0.93
CA PRO A 283 -8.63 5.63 -0.16
C PRO A 283 -7.12 5.88 -0.12
N SER A 284 -6.47 5.48 0.98
CA SER A 284 -5.00 5.52 1.09
C SER A 284 -4.35 4.78 -0.09
N GLY A 285 -3.28 5.37 -0.67
CA GLY A 285 -2.62 4.86 -1.88
C GLY A 285 -3.30 5.23 -3.22
N SER A 286 -4.44 5.94 -3.23
CA SER A 286 -5.03 6.47 -4.47
C SER A 286 -4.30 7.70 -5.01
N LYS A 287 -3.49 8.35 -4.17
CA LYS A 287 -2.75 9.61 -4.43
C LYS A 287 -1.34 9.38 -4.96
N GLU A 288 -0.92 8.14 -5.15
CA GLU A 288 0.49 7.79 -5.28
C GLU A 288 0.77 7.11 -6.62
N GLY A 289 0.78 7.86 -7.72
CA GLY A 289 1.30 7.35 -8.99
C GLY A 289 1.19 8.35 -10.12
N ASP A 290 2.02 8.12 -11.14
CA ASP A 290 1.96 8.78 -12.45
C ASP A 290 0.78 8.22 -13.26
N THR A 291 -0.43 8.35 -12.71
CA THR A 291 -1.64 7.75 -13.30
C THR A 291 -1.98 8.34 -14.64
N SER A 292 -1.60 9.60 -14.84
CA SER A 292 -1.66 10.31 -16.09
C SER A 292 -0.76 9.68 -17.16
N GLU A 293 0.45 9.22 -16.82
CA GLU A 293 1.34 8.55 -17.77
C GLU A 293 0.88 7.15 -18.15
N TYR A 294 0.31 6.38 -17.22
CA TYR A 294 -0.31 5.09 -17.58
C TYR A 294 -1.50 5.28 -18.53
N LEU A 295 -2.31 6.32 -18.31
CA LEU A 295 -3.36 6.68 -19.25
C LEU A 295 -2.78 7.14 -20.60
N ALA A 296 -1.69 7.91 -20.62
CA ALA A 296 -1.01 8.30 -21.85
C ALA A 296 -0.53 7.08 -22.67
N ARG A 297 0.13 6.12 -22.00
CA ARG A 297 0.57 4.85 -22.61
C ARG A 297 -0.61 4.06 -23.18
N PHE A 298 -1.73 4.02 -22.45
CA PHE A 298 -2.97 3.42 -22.95
C PHE A 298 -3.48 4.11 -24.22
N MET A 299 -3.48 5.45 -24.25
CA MET A 299 -3.91 6.21 -25.42
C MET A 299 -3.01 5.93 -26.64
N THR A 300 -1.69 5.79 -26.45
CA THR A 300 -0.77 5.36 -27.52
C THR A 300 -1.14 3.97 -28.06
N THR A 301 -1.35 2.97 -27.19
CA THR A 301 -1.78 1.63 -27.61
C THR A 301 -3.11 1.65 -28.38
N VAL A 302 -4.04 2.53 -27.97
CA VAL A 302 -5.34 2.72 -28.64
C VAL A 302 -5.19 3.30 -30.05
N GLU A 303 -4.28 4.25 -30.23
CA GLU A 303 -3.98 4.86 -31.53
C GLU A 303 -3.37 3.86 -32.50
N GLU A 304 -2.39 3.08 -32.02
CA GLU A 304 -1.77 2.00 -32.79
C GLU A 304 -2.79 0.96 -33.23
N ALA A 305 -3.72 0.58 -32.33
CA ALA A 305 -4.80 -0.35 -32.60
C ALA A 305 -5.99 0.27 -33.38
N ARG A 306 -5.96 1.56 -33.70
CA ARG A 306 -6.99 2.30 -34.46
C ARG A 306 -8.41 2.16 -33.91
N ILE A 307 -8.58 2.17 -32.59
CA ILE A 307 -9.88 1.98 -31.93
C ILE A 307 -10.70 3.28 -31.94
N SER A 308 -12.01 3.17 -32.15
CA SER A 308 -12.90 4.33 -32.17
C SER A 308 -12.92 5.10 -30.84
N SER A 309 -12.94 6.43 -30.91
CA SER A 309 -12.95 7.31 -29.73
C SER A 309 -14.15 7.08 -28.81
N HIS A 310 -15.30 6.68 -29.35
CA HIS A 310 -16.50 6.33 -28.57
C HIS A 310 -16.25 5.11 -27.68
N THR A 311 -15.73 4.02 -28.26
CA THR A 311 -15.40 2.79 -27.52
C THR A 311 -14.41 3.06 -26.41
N VAL A 312 -13.36 3.83 -26.73
CA VAL A 312 -12.29 4.20 -25.79
C VAL A 312 -12.83 5.05 -24.65
N ALA A 313 -13.69 6.05 -24.94
CA ALA A 313 -14.25 6.92 -23.90
C ALA A 313 -15.06 6.13 -22.86
N ALA A 314 -15.94 5.21 -23.29
CA ALA A 314 -16.69 4.33 -22.38
C ALA A 314 -15.76 3.37 -21.60
N PHE A 315 -14.68 2.90 -22.22
CA PHE A 315 -13.68 2.06 -21.57
C PHE A 315 -12.90 2.82 -20.49
N VAL A 316 -12.46 4.05 -20.76
CA VAL A 316 -11.79 4.91 -19.77
C VAL A 316 -12.76 5.28 -18.65
N ALA A 317 -13.97 5.71 -18.99
CA ALA A 317 -14.99 6.09 -18.01
C ALA A 317 -15.32 4.94 -17.04
N SER A 318 -15.49 3.70 -17.52
CA SER A 318 -15.76 2.57 -16.63
C SER A 318 -14.58 2.20 -15.73
N ALA A 319 -13.33 2.40 -16.18
CA ALA A 319 -12.15 2.25 -15.32
C ALA A 319 -12.13 3.30 -14.21
N PHE A 320 -12.46 4.55 -14.54
CA PHE A 320 -12.59 5.63 -13.55
C PHE A 320 -13.73 5.38 -12.59
N VAL A 321 -14.91 4.90 -13.02
CA VAL A 321 -16.01 4.59 -12.10
C VAL A 321 -15.60 3.51 -11.09
N MET A 322 -14.87 2.49 -11.55
CA MET A 322 -14.30 1.46 -10.68
C MET A 322 -13.37 2.07 -9.63
N ASP A 323 -12.42 2.91 -10.03
CA ASP A 323 -11.47 3.57 -9.12
C ASP A 323 -12.12 4.64 -8.21
N ALA A 324 -13.14 5.34 -8.70
CA ALA A 324 -13.81 6.44 -8.02
C ALA A 324 -14.72 5.94 -6.90
N TYR A 325 -15.44 4.84 -7.14
CA TYR A 325 -16.50 4.32 -6.27
C TYR A 325 -16.25 2.85 -5.89
N PRO A 326 -15.18 2.54 -5.14
CA PRO A 326 -15.01 1.21 -4.54
C PRO A 326 -16.14 0.93 -3.52
N PRO A 327 -16.38 -0.34 -3.16
CA PRO A 327 -17.34 -0.69 -2.11
C PRO A 327 -17.09 0.08 -0.81
N GLY A 328 -18.12 0.74 -0.28
CA GLY A 328 -18.05 1.58 0.92
C GLY A 328 -17.74 3.06 0.68
N MET A 329 -17.39 3.45 -0.56
CA MET A 329 -17.21 4.86 -0.93
C MET A 329 -18.51 5.65 -0.80
N HIS A 330 -18.38 6.92 -0.42
CA HIS A 330 -19.50 7.86 -0.42
C HIS A 330 -19.92 8.19 -1.85
N GLY A 331 -21.23 8.25 -2.11
CA GLY A 331 -21.78 8.54 -3.44
C GLY A 331 -21.71 10.04 -3.77
N PHE A 332 -20.51 10.55 -4.04
CA PHE A 332 -20.28 11.91 -4.51
C PHE A 332 -20.90 12.17 -5.90
N ASN A 333 -21.08 13.44 -6.26
CA ASN A 333 -21.51 13.82 -7.61
C ASN A 333 -20.45 13.40 -8.65
N PRO A 334 -20.81 12.62 -9.68
CA PRO A 334 -19.84 12.10 -10.63
C PRO A 334 -19.15 13.17 -11.48
N VAL A 335 -19.85 14.25 -11.83
CA VAL A 335 -19.28 15.34 -12.63
C VAL A 335 -18.18 16.05 -11.84
N LEU A 336 -18.44 16.35 -10.57
CA LEU A 336 -17.43 16.98 -9.68
C LEU A 336 -16.24 16.05 -9.45
N VAL A 337 -16.48 14.77 -9.20
CA VAL A 337 -15.40 13.77 -9.05
C VAL A 337 -14.54 13.70 -10.31
N PHE A 338 -15.15 13.65 -11.50
CA PHE A 338 -14.41 13.63 -12.77
C PHE A 338 -13.51 14.86 -12.92
N ARG A 339 -14.08 16.05 -12.76
CA ARG A 339 -13.36 17.32 -12.94
C ARG A 339 -12.20 17.48 -11.96
N LYS A 340 -12.36 17.05 -10.71
CA LYS A 340 -11.34 17.22 -9.67
C LYS A 340 -10.24 16.17 -9.67
N ILE A 341 -10.57 14.95 -10.08
CA ILE A 341 -9.69 13.79 -9.92
C ILE A 341 -9.11 13.34 -11.26
N TYR A 342 -9.91 13.33 -12.34
CA TYR A 342 -9.55 12.65 -13.59
C TYR A 342 -9.35 13.59 -14.78
N ALA A 343 -9.94 14.79 -14.78
CA ALA A 343 -9.84 15.69 -15.93
C ALA A 343 -8.40 16.13 -16.22
N SER A 344 -7.57 16.34 -15.20
CA SER A 344 -6.13 16.62 -15.37
C SER A 344 -5.40 15.46 -16.04
N ASP A 345 -5.71 14.23 -15.62
CA ASP A 345 -5.08 13.02 -16.12
C ASP A 345 -5.46 12.79 -17.59
N CYS A 346 -6.72 13.02 -17.96
CA CYS A 346 -7.16 13.01 -19.36
C CYS A 346 -6.43 14.07 -20.19
N LYS A 347 -6.34 15.32 -19.72
CA LYS A 347 -5.63 16.38 -20.45
C LYS A 347 -4.16 16.04 -20.66
N TYR A 348 -3.50 15.49 -19.64
CA TYR A 348 -2.12 15.06 -19.74
C TYR A 348 -1.92 13.88 -20.71
N ALA A 349 -2.79 12.87 -20.66
CA ALA A 349 -2.74 11.72 -21.55
C ALA A 349 -2.95 12.10 -23.03
N LEU A 350 -3.64 13.20 -23.28
CA LEU A 350 -3.97 13.73 -24.61
C LEU A 350 -3.06 14.90 -25.01
N ARG A 351 -1.92 15.10 -24.34
CA ARG A 351 -0.99 16.23 -24.58
C ARG A 351 -0.50 16.38 -26.02
N ASN A 352 -0.50 15.28 -26.78
CA ASN A 352 -0.09 15.26 -28.18
C ASN A 352 -1.25 15.56 -29.15
N TRP A 353 -2.49 15.69 -28.66
CA TRP A 353 -3.66 16.00 -29.48
C TRP A 353 -3.85 17.52 -29.59
N THR A 354 -4.59 17.93 -30.62
CA THR A 354 -5.08 19.32 -30.68
C THR A 354 -6.03 19.59 -29.50
N ASN A 355 -5.96 20.79 -28.94
CA ASN A 355 -6.78 21.18 -27.78
C ASN A 355 -8.28 20.88 -27.98
N THR A 356 -8.82 21.22 -29.16
CA THR A 356 -10.24 20.96 -29.49
C THR A 356 -10.59 19.47 -29.44
N ARG A 357 -9.72 18.60 -30.00
CA ARG A 357 -9.94 17.15 -30.01
C ARG A 357 -9.84 16.58 -28.60
N ALA A 358 -8.87 17.03 -27.81
CA ALA A 358 -8.69 16.61 -26.43
C ALA A 358 -9.90 17.01 -25.57
N GLU A 359 -10.39 18.24 -25.70
CA GLU A 359 -11.58 18.74 -24.97
C GLU A 359 -12.83 17.93 -25.30
N VAL A 360 -13.12 17.68 -26.58
CA VAL A 360 -14.28 16.88 -27.00
C VAL A 360 -14.21 15.45 -26.45
N PHE A 361 -13.02 14.85 -26.44
CA PHE A 361 -12.84 13.53 -25.83
C PHE A 361 -13.03 13.56 -24.32
N CYS A 362 -12.46 14.54 -23.61
CA CYS A 362 -12.62 14.69 -22.17
C CYS A 362 -14.09 14.87 -21.77
N GLN A 363 -14.84 15.71 -22.49
CA GLN A 363 -16.28 15.91 -22.29
C GLN A 363 -17.07 14.62 -22.52
N ARG A 364 -16.66 13.81 -23.50
CA ARG A 364 -17.27 12.49 -23.73
C ARG A 364 -17.00 11.53 -22.59
N VAL A 365 -15.77 11.47 -22.08
CA VAL A 365 -15.43 10.64 -20.91
C VAL A 365 -16.22 11.10 -19.68
N GLU A 366 -16.36 12.41 -19.45
CA GLU A 366 -17.19 12.96 -18.35
C GLU A 366 -18.65 12.50 -18.46
N LYS A 367 -19.24 12.59 -19.66
CA LYS A 367 -20.62 12.16 -19.92
C LYS A 367 -20.80 10.65 -19.69
N GLU A 368 -19.91 9.83 -20.23
CA GLU A 368 -19.94 8.37 -20.03
C GLU A 368 -19.72 8.00 -18.56
N PHE A 369 -18.84 8.70 -17.86
CA PHE A 369 -18.57 8.50 -16.44
C PHE A 369 -19.83 8.76 -15.60
N ALA A 370 -20.54 9.86 -15.85
CA ALA A 370 -21.81 10.17 -15.18
C ALA A 370 -22.92 9.15 -15.53
N CYS A 371 -23.01 8.74 -16.80
CA CYS A 371 -23.97 7.73 -17.26
C CYS A 371 -23.75 6.37 -16.58
N LEU A 372 -22.50 5.91 -16.53
CA LEU A 372 -22.14 4.65 -15.87
C LEU A 372 -22.32 4.75 -14.35
N HIS A 373 -21.98 5.87 -13.73
CA HIS A 373 -22.24 6.11 -12.30
C HIS A 373 -23.73 5.98 -11.96
N ALA A 374 -24.64 6.46 -12.82
CA ALA A 374 -26.08 6.36 -12.58
C ALA A 374 -26.60 4.91 -12.48
N LYS A 375 -25.83 3.91 -12.95
CA LYS A 375 -26.14 2.48 -12.77
C LYS A 375 -25.79 1.94 -11.38
N LEU A 376 -24.99 2.66 -10.59
CA LEU A 376 -24.59 2.23 -9.25
C LEU A 376 -25.80 2.19 -8.31
N SER A 377 -25.87 1.15 -7.50
CA SER A 377 -26.92 0.97 -6.51
C SER A 377 -26.41 0.09 -5.37
N SER A 378 -27.29 -0.21 -4.40
CA SER A 378 -26.98 -1.21 -3.36
C SER A 378 -26.73 -2.61 -3.94
N ALA A 379 -27.28 -2.92 -5.12
CA ALA A 379 -27.12 -4.22 -5.79
C ALA A 379 -26.00 -4.24 -6.84
N VAL A 380 -25.72 -3.11 -7.49
CA VAL A 380 -24.76 -2.99 -8.58
C VAL A 380 -23.55 -2.18 -8.11
N GLN A 381 -22.40 -2.83 -7.95
CA GLN A 381 -21.14 -2.16 -7.61
C GLN A 381 -20.37 -1.80 -8.89
N SER A 382 -19.38 -0.92 -8.73
CA SER A 382 -18.57 -0.40 -9.84
C SER A 382 -17.80 -1.48 -10.61
N ILE A 383 -17.41 -2.57 -9.94
CA ILE A 383 -16.79 -3.74 -10.60
C ILE A 383 -17.76 -4.46 -11.56
N GLN A 384 -19.05 -4.57 -11.24
CA GLN A 384 -20.03 -5.17 -12.15
C GLN A 384 -20.17 -4.34 -13.42
N ILE A 385 -20.20 -3.01 -13.29
CA ILE A 385 -20.25 -2.08 -14.43
C ILE A 385 -19.00 -2.25 -15.31
N ARG A 386 -17.81 -2.33 -14.71
CA ARG A 386 -16.56 -2.58 -15.44
C ARG A 386 -16.61 -3.90 -16.21
N LYS A 387 -17.11 -4.98 -15.59
CA LYS A 387 -17.30 -6.29 -16.24
C LYS A 387 -18.33 -6.24 -17.37
N GLU A 388 -19.39 -5.44 -17.25
CA GLU A 388 -20.38 -5.25 -18.31
C GLU A 388 -19.75 -4.59 -19.55
N VAL A 389 -18.94 -3.55 -19.37
CA VAL A 389 -18.21 -2.89 -20.46
C VAL A 389 -17.21 -3.85 -21.13
N PHE A 390 -16.51 -4.67 -20.36
CA PHE A 390 -15.65 -5.71 -20.94
C PHE A 390 -16.41 -6.68 -21.83
N ARG A 391 -17.60 -7.13 -21.39
CA ARG A 391 -18.43 -8.05 -22.18
C ARG A 391 -18.97 -7.39 -23.43
N SER A 392 -19.46 -6.15 -23.35
CA SER A 392 -20.04 -5.45 -24.50
C SER A 392 -19.00 -5.06 -25.55
N GLN A 393 -17.74 -4.87 -25.14
CA GLN A 393 -16.63 -4.50 -26.03
C GLN A 393 -15.60 -5.62 -26.23
N LYS A 394 -15.95 -6.88 -25.92
CA LYS A 394 -15.03 -8.03 -25.96
C LYS A 394 -14.30 -8.17 -27.30
N SER A 395 -15.03 -8.02 -28.42
CA SER A 395 -14.47 -8.19 -29.77
C SER A 395 -13.41 -7.15 -30.14
N VAL A 396 -13.40 -6.00 -29.45
CA VAL A 396 -12.41 -4.95 -29.67
C VAL A 396 -11.17 -5.21 -28.81
N TRP A 397 -11.38 -5.52 -27.53
CA TRP A 397 -10.27 -5.62 -26.57
C TRP A 397 -9.64 -7.01 -26.48
N CYS A 398 -10.17 -8.03 -27.17
CA CYS A 398 -9.59 -9.37 -27.18
C CYS A 398 -8.18 -9.38 -27.78
N ASP A 399 -7.93 -8.55 -28.79
CA ASP A 399 -6.68 -8.54 -29.56
C ASP A 399 -5.70 -7.46 -29.08
N VAL A 400 -6.16 -6.51 -28.28
CA VAL A 400 -5.30 -5.45 -27.70
C VAL A 400 -4.50 -6.03 -26.54
N LYS A 401 -3.19 -6.16 -26.73
CA LYS A 401 -2.23 -6.60 -25.71
C LYS A 401 -1.22 -5.50 -25.45
N THR A 402 -0.87 -5.29 -24.19
CA THR A 402 0.14 -4.33 -23.78
C THR A 402 0.74 -4.78 -22.47
N ASN A 403 2.05 -4.62 -22.31
CA ASN A 403 2.72 -4.77 -21.02
C ASN A 403 2.98 -3.41 -20.35
N HIS A 404 2.54 -2.28 -20.89
CA HIS A 404 2.90 -0.94 -20.37
C HIS A 404 1.87 -0.35 -19.40
N VAL A 405 0.65 -0.88 -19.41
CA VAL A 405 -0.47 -0.42 -18.58
C VAL A 405 -1.40 -1.59 -18.27
N CYS A 406 -1.87 -1.68 -17.03
CA CYS A 406 -2.92 -2.61 -16.66
C CYS A 406 -4.25 -2.19 -17.30
N LEU A 407 -4.68 -2.90 -18.36
CA LEU A 407 -5.93 -2.61 -19.08
C LEU A 407 -7.19 -2.66 -18.19
N PHE A 408 -7.09 -3.28 -17.01
CA PHE A 408 -8.22 -3.41 -16.10
C PHE A 408 -8.53 -2.13 -15.33
N CYS A 409 -7.51 -1.42 -14.85
CA CYS A 409 -7.67 -0.18 -14.08
C CYS A 409 -7.15 1.09 -14.77
N LEU A 410 -6.28 0.97 -15.78
CA LEU A 410 -5.63 2.07 -16.50
C LEU A 410 -4.77 3.01 -15.64
N ARG A 411 -4.50 2.66 -14.38
CA ARG A 411 -3.82 3.52 -13.41
C ARG A 411 -2.53 2.92 -12.83
N ARG A 412 -2.18 1.70 -13.21
CA ARG A 412 -1.04 0.95 -12.63
C ARG A 412 -0.31 0.20 -13.74
N PRO A 413 0.99 -0.08 -13.56
CA PRO A 413 1.67 -0.97 -14.48
C PRO A 413 1.16 -2.41 -14.29
N PRO A 414 1.23 -3.25 -15.32
CA PRO A 414 0.94 -4.66 -15.17
C PRO A 414 2.10 -5.39 -14.48
N GLU A 415 1.74 -6.42 -13.72
CA GLU A 415 2.66 -7.24 -12.92
C GLU A 415 2.52 -8.74 -13.26
N HIS A 416 1.41 -9.14 -13.88
CA HIS A 416 1.13 -10.52 -14.23
C HIS A 416 0.61 -10.63 -15.66
N MET A 417 1.19 -11.52 -16.45
CA MET A 417 0.65 -11.93 -17.73
C MET A 417 -0.18 -13.20 -17.57
N MET A 418 -1.44 -13.17 -18.03
CA MET A 418 -2.33 -14.34 -18.06
C MET A 418 -2.07 -15.20 -19.31
N PRO A 419 -2.54 -16.46 -19.35
CA PRO A 419 -2.38 -17.34 -20.52
C PRO A 419 -2.93 -16.77 -21.85
N CYS A 420 -3.93 -15.89 -21.77
CA CYS A 420 -4.46 -15.17 -22.94
C CYS A 420 -3.62 -13.94 -23.37
N ARG A 421 -2.46 -13.72 -22.76
CA ARG A 421 -1.53 -12.58 -22.92
C ARG A 421 -2.06 -11.22 -22.48
N HIS A 422 -3.27 -11.13 -21.92
CA HIS A 422 -3.68 -9.92 -21.22
C HIS A 422 -2.95 -9.80 -19.88
N THR A 423 -2.63 -8.57 -19.52
CA THR A 423 -1.78 -8.28 -18.36
C THR A 423 -2.57 -7.54 -17.29
N LEU A 424 -2.29 -7.81 -16.01
CA LEU A 424 -2.98 -7.22 -14.86
C LEU A 424 -2.01 -6.88 -13.71
N CYS A 425 -2.41 -5.97 -12.83
CA CYS A 425 -1.64 -5.59 -11.63
C CYS A 425 -2.16 -6.30 -10.36
N ASP A 426 -1.35 -6.38 -9.30
CA ASP A 426 -1.71 -6.98 -8.00
C ASP A 426 -3.11 -6.53 -7.51
N THR A 427 -3.41 -5.22 -7.57
CA THR A 427 -4.70 -4.69 -7.14
C THR A 427 -5.87 -5.24 -7.99
N CYS A 428 -5.69 -5.35 -9.31
CA CYS A 428 -6.72 -5.93 -10.17
C CYS A 428 -6.85 -7.44 -9.97
N ALA A 429 -5.78 -8.14 -9.60
CA ALA A 429 -5.87 -9.54 -9.17
C ALA A 429 -6.81 -9.67 -7.96
N CYS A 430 -6.66 -8.81 -6.95
CA CYS A 430 -7.55 -8.76 -5.79
C CYS A 430 -9.00 -8.43 -6.15
N ILE A 431 -9.21 -7.46 -7.07
CA ILE A 431 -10.55 -7.01 -7.48
C ILE A 431 -11.29 -8.10 -8.26
N PHE A 432 -10.62 -8.71 -9.25
CA PHE A 432 -11.27 -9.61 -10.21
C PHE A 432 -11.16 -11.10 -9.85
N GLY A 433 -10.16 -11.49 -9.07
CA GLY A 433 -9.92 -12.86 -8.63
C GLY A 433 -10.75 -13.26 -7.40
N GLN A 434 -10.81 -14.57 -7.15
CA GLN A 434 -11.39 -15.15 -5.94
C GLN A 434 -10.28 -15.59 -5.00
N ARG A 435 -10.45 -15.48 -3.68
CA ARG A 435 -9.41 -15.91 -2.74
C ARG A 435 -9.22 -17.43 -2.82
N SER A 436 -7.99 -17.87 -2.95
CA SER A 436 -7.65 -19.28 -2.95
C SER A 436 -7.92 -19.90 -1.58
N HIS A 437 -8.33 -21.17 -1.57
CA HIS A 437 -8.74 -21.84 -0.33
C HIS A 437 -7.58 -22.23 0.59
N GLY A 438 -6.36 -22.38 0.06
CA GLY A 438 -5.23 -23.00 0.76
C GLY A 438 -4.09 -22.07 1.19
N ALA A 439 -4.11 -20.79 0.80
CA ALA A 439 -3.08 -19.82 1.17
C ALA A 439 -3.65 -18.40 1.21
N GLU A 440 -3.26 -17.61 2.21
CA GLU A 440 -3.65 -16.19 2.28
C GLU A 440 -2.97 -15.39 1.17
N TYR A 441 -3.65 -14.34 0.68
CA TYR A 441 -3.19 -13.47 -0.40
C TYR A 441 -2.86 -14.17 -1.74
N HIS A 442 -3.51 -15.30 -1.99
CA HIS A 442 -3.55 -15.96 -3.30
C HIS A 442 -4.93 -15.74 -3.92
N PHE A 443 -4.95 -15.41 -5.22
CA PHE A 443 -6.17 -15.08 -5.95
C PHE A 443 -6.30 -15.93 -7.21
N ASP A 444 -7.34 -16.76 -7.24
CA ASP A 444 -7.70 -17.63 -8.36
C ASP A 444 -8.49 -16.86 -9.41
N LEU A 445 -8.04 -16.95 -10.66
CA LEU A 445 -8.69 -16.44 -11.85
C LEU A 445 -9.03 -17.63 -12.76
N ALA A 446 -10.34 -17.90 -12.89
CA ALA A 446 -10.87 -18.96 -13.76
C ALA A 446 -10.98 -18.51 -15.24
N CYS A 447 -10.93 -17.20 -15.49
CA CYS A 447 -10.93 -16.65 -16.84
C CYS A 447 -10.39 -15.22 -16.84
N CYS A 448 -10.01 -14.73 -18.02
CA CYS A 448 -9.68 -13.32 -18.21
C CYS A 448 -10.97 -12.49 -18.18
N PRO A 449 -11.11 -11.49 -17.28
CA PRO A 449 -12.32 -10.66 -17.24
C PRO A 449 -12.54 -9.83 -18.52
N LEU A 450 -11.48 -9.58 -19.31
CA LEU A 450 -11.51 -8.75 -20.51
C LEU A 450 -11.93 -9.54 -21.76
N CYS A 451 -11.28 -10.67 -22.06
CA CYS A 451 -11.58 -11.49 -23.25
C CYS A 451 -12.40 -12.76 -22.97
N LEU A 452 -12.63 -13.10 -21.70
CA LEU A 452 -13.38 -14.28 -21.25
C LEU A 452 -12.73 -15.64 -21.57
N THR A 453 -11.49 -15.66 -22.06
CA THR A 453 -10.71 -16.90 -22.22
C THR A 453 -10.60 -17.60 -20.86
N GLN A 454 -10.97 -18.89 -20.83
CA GLN A 454 -10.94 -19.72 -19.62
C GLN A 454 -9.52 -20.26 -19.38
N PHE A 455 -9.11 -20.30 -18.12
CA PHE A 455 -7.85 -20.90 -17.65
C PHE A 455 -7.90 -21.07 -16.14
N SER A 456 -6.99 -21.86 -15.57
CA SER A 456 -6.73 -21.83 -14.13
C SER A 456 -5.47 -21.01 -13.91
N PHE A 457 -5.56 -19.87 -13.23
CA PHE A 457 -4.41 -19.01 -12.97
C PHE A 457 -4.47 -18.46 -11.54
N VAL A 458 -3.38 -18.57 -10.80
CA VAL A 458 -3.26 -18.10 -9.42
C VAL A 458 -2.29 -16.93 -9.39
N VAL A 459 -2.72 -15.83 -8.78
CA VAL A 459 -1.85 -14.68 -8.52
C VAL A 459 -1.50 -14.65 -7.04
N ARG A 460 -0.22 -14.75 -6.71
CA ARG A 460 0.30 -14.51 -5.36
C ARG A 460 0.64 -13.04 -5.18
N VAL A 461 0.06 -12.43 -4.16
CA VAL A 461 0.34 -11.06 -3.74
C VAL A 461 1.03 -11.10 -2.38
N LEU A 462 2.03 -10.24 -2.17
CA LEU A 462 2.70 -10.13 -0.87
C LEU A 462 1.72 -9.61 0.20
N PRO A 463 1.55 -10.30 1.34
CA PRO A 463 0.69 -9.82 2.43
C PRO A 463 1.11 -8.41 2.92
N PRO A 464 0.16 -7.56 3.34
CA PRO A 464 0.43 -6.18 3.70
C PRO A 464 1.30 -5.99 4.93
N THR A 465 1.21 -6.91 5.89
CA THR A 465 1.98 -6.86 7.13
C THR A 465 3.27 -7.69 7.06
N LYS A 466 3.67 -8.16 5.87
CA LYS A 466 4.84 -9.02 5.67
C LYS A 466 5.88 -8.32 4.78
N GLY A 467 7.17 -8.45 5.11
CA GLY A 467 8.28 -8.03 4.24
C GLY A 467 8.55 -9.03 3.10
N PRO A 468 9.13 -8.58 1.97
CA PRO A 468 9.51 -9.48 0.88
C PRO A 468 10.73 -10.34 1.24
N THR A 469 10.81 -11.52 0.64
CA THR A 469 11.99 -12.41 0.67
C THR A 469 12.74 -12.33 -0.66
N ILE A 470 14.07 -12.19 -0.62
CA ILE A 470 14.90 -11.87 -1.79
C ILE A 470 15.97 -12.94 -1.99
N LEU A 471 16.16 -13.37 -3.24
CA LEU A 471 17.27 -14.20 -3.70
C LEU A 471 18.19 -13.39 -4.62
N VAL A 472 19.49 -13.42 -4.38
CA VAL A 472 20.52 -12.70 -5.14
C VAL A 472 21.54 -13.71 -5.65
N LEU A 473 21.75 -13.77 -6.96
CA LEU A 473 22.65 -14.74 -7.60
C LEU A 473 23.79 -14.02 -8.33
N ASP A 474 25.02 -14.28 -7.90
CA ASP A 474 26.22 -13.64 -8.47
C ASP A 474 26.55 -14.15 -9.88
N GLY A 475 27.29 -13.33 -10.63
CA GLY A 475 27.94 -13.74 -11.87
C GLY A 475 29.26 -14.48 -11.63
N GLY A 476 29.66 -15.32 -12.58
CA GLY A 476 30.92 -16.09 -12.46
C GLY A 476 31.23 -17.13 -13.54
N GLY A 477 30.61 -17.06 -14.72
CA GLY A 477 30.87 -18.00 -15.81
C GLY A 477 30.55 -19.45 -15.44
N ILE A 478 31.42 -20.40 -15.79
CA ILE A 478 31.29 -21.83 -15.44
C ILE A 478 31.15 -22.07 -13.93
N ARG A 479 31.63 -21.15 -13.09
CA ARG A 479 31.51 -21.24 -11.63
C ARG A 479 30.06 -21.08 -11.15
N GLY A 480 29.11 -20.74 -12.03
CA GLY A 480 27.68 -20.82 -11.76
C GLY A 480 27.21 -22.21 -11.30
N VAL A 481 28.00 -23.27 -11.54
CA VAL A 481 27.79 -24.61 -10.96
C VAL A 481 27.83 -24.59 -9.42
N VAL A 482 28.63 -23.72 -8.81
CA VAL A 482 28.70 -23.52 -7.35
C VAL A 482 27.37 -22.99 -6.83
N THR A 483 26.79 -22.01 -7.54
CA THR A 483 25.47 -21.45 -7.21
C THR A 483 24.39 -22.52 -7.29
N LEU A 484 24.42 -23.37 -8.32
CA LEU A 484 23.49 -24.50 -8.46
C LEU A 484 23.66 -25.55 -7.36
N GLY A 485 24.89 -25.80 -6.90
CA GLY A 485 25.16 -26.65 -5.74
C GLY A 485 24.45 -26.15 -4.48
N PHE A 486 24.57 -24.86 -4.15
CA PHE A 486 23.82 -24.27 -3.05
C PHE A 486 22.31 -24.25 -3.28
N LEU A 487 21.84 -24.00 -4.51
CA LEU A 487 20.41 -24.02 -4.83
C LEU A 487 19.81 -25.42 -4.68
N LYS A 488 20.52 -26.49 -5.03
CA LYS A 488 20.10 -27.88 -4.76
C LYS A 488 19.96 -28.14 -3.27
N ALA A 489 21.00 -27.82 -2.50
CA ALA A 489 20.97 -27.98 -1.04
C ALA A 489 19.84 -27.16 -0.39
N LEU A 490 19.56 -25.97 -0.93
CA LEU A 490 18.43 -25.16 -0.49
C LEU A 490 17.09 -25.79 -0.86
N GLU A 491 16.92 -26.27 -2.10
CA GLU A 491 15.70 -26.95 -2.56
C GLU A 491 15.39 -28.21 -1.73
N GLU A 492 16.42 -28.95 -1.29
CA GLU A 492 16.29 -30.10 -0.40
C GLU A 492 15.77 -29.71 1.00
N GLU A 493 16.17 -28.55 1.51
CA GLU A 493 15.78 -28.06 2.84
C GLU A 493 14.39 -27.42 2.87
N ILE A 494 14.04 -26.60 1.85
CA ILE A 494 12.82 -25.77 1.85
C ILE A 494 11.75 -26.23 0.85
N GLY A 495 12.08 -27.20 -0.01
CA GLY A 495 11.24 -27.61 -1.14
C GLY A 495 11.41 -26.70 -2.37
N ALA A 496 10.42 -26.72 -3.25
CA ALA A 496 10.51 -26.09 -4.57
C ALA A 496 10.93 -24.60 -4.50
N LEU A 497 12.00 -24.26 -5.23
CA LEU A 497 12.55 -22.89 -5.22
C LEU A 497 11.66 -21.88 -5.96
N ARG A 498 10.92 -22.32 -6.97
CA ARG A 498 10.02 -21.43 -7.71
C ARG A 498 8.90 -20.96 -6.81
N GLY A 499 8.89 -19.66 -6.52
CA GLY A 499 7.95 -19.07 -5.57
C GLY A 499 8.37 -19.21 -4.10
N ALA A 500 9.55 -19.74 -3.79
CA ALA A 500 10.12 -19.67 -2.44
C ALA A 500 10.41 -18.22 -2.04
N PHE A 501 10.93 -17.43 -2.97
CA PHE A 501 11.25 -16.01 -2.79
C PHE A 501 10.20 -15.10 -3.48
N ASP A 502 10.14 -13.83 -3.09
CA ASP A 502 9.28 -12.81 -3.70
C ASP A 502 9.98 -12.08 -4.85
N LEU A 503 11.30 -11.86 -4.74
CA LEU A 503 12.16 -11.24 -5.75
C LEU A 503 13.44 -12.07 -5.94
N THR A 504 13.83 -12.30 -7.19
CA THR A 504 15.14 -12.88 -7.56
C THR A 504 15.88 -11.94 -8.49
N VAL A 505 17.13 -11.61 -8.18
CA VAL A 505 17.99 -10.81 -9.05
C VAL A 505 19.27 -11.58 -9.36
N GLY A 506 19.61 -11.70 -10.64
CA GLY A 506 20.79 -12.44 -11.08
C GLY A 506 21.67 -11.65 -12.05
N THR A 507 22.98 -11.91 -11.96
CA THR A 507 23.99 -11.39 -12.91
C THR A 507 24.64 -12.56 -13.66
N SER A 508 24.84 -12.45 -14.97
CA SER A 508 25.60 -13.42 -15.78
C SER A 508 25.13 -14.88 -15.58
N ALA A 509 26.01 -15.80 -15.20
CA ALA A 509 25.63 -17.18 -14.87
C ALA A 509 24.51 -17.27 -13.80
N GLY A 510 24.49 -16.38 -12.81
CA GLY A 510 23.40 -16.26 -11.85
C GLY A 510 22.07 -15.85 -12.50
N ALA A 511 22.10 -15.01 -13.54
CA ALA A 511 20.92 -14.64 -14.33
C ALA A 511 20.39 -15.83 -15.16
N LEU A 512 21.27 -16.68 -15.70
CA LEU A 512 20.87 -17.93 -16.36
C LEU A 512 20.17 -18.88 -15.39
N ASN A 513 20.75 -19.06 -14.20
CA ASN A 513 20.17 -19.90 -13.14
C ASN A 513 18.80 -19.37 -12.68
N ALA A 514 18.67 -18.05 -12.49
CA ALA A 514 17.39 -17.41 -12.18
C ALA A 514 16.36 -17.64 -13.29
N SER A 515 16.75 -17.47 -14.56
CA SER A 515 15.87 -17.68 -15.71
C SER A 515 15.37 -19.12 -15.79
N GLU A 516 16.25 -20.09 -15.58
CA GLU A 516 15.91 -21.50 -15.67
C GLU A 516 14.98 -21.97 -14.53
N ILE A 517 15.26 -21.56 -13.28
CA ILE A 517 14.47 -22.00 -12.12
C ILE A 517 13.20 -21.18 -11.97
N MET A 518 13.31 -19.85 -11.99
CA MET A 518 12.20 -18.95 -11.65
C MET A 518 11.25 -18.72 -12.82
N VAL A 519 11.77 -18.60 -14.04
CA VAL A 519 10.96 -18.32 -15.24
C VAL A 519 10.56 -19.63 -15.93
N CYS A 520 11.51 -20.55 -16.16
CA CYS A 520 11.20 -21.81 -16.85
C CYS A 520 10.60 -22.89 -15.92
N GLY A 521 10.75 -22.75 -14.60
CA GLY A 521 10.17 -23.67 -13.62
C GLY A 521 10.91 -24.99 -13.44
N SER A 522 12.17 -25.05 -13.85
CA SER A 522 13.01 -26.23 -13.61
C SER A 522 13.36 -26.36 -12.12
N THR A 523 13.47 -27.60 -11.66
CA THR A 523 14.11 -27.91 -10.37
C THR A 523 15.59 -27.51 -10.39
N ALA A 524 16.21 -27.32 -9.22
CA ALA A 524 17.64 -27.00 -9.13
C ALA A 524 18.50 -28.09 -9.80
N ASN A 525 18.09 -29.36 -9.69
CA ASN A 525 18.80 -30.47 -10.32
C ASN A 525 18.67 -30.48 -11.86
N GLU A 526 17.50 -30.15 -12.41
CA GLU A 526 17.31 -30.01 -13.86
C GLU A 526 18.10 -28.81 -14.40
N ALA A 527 18.04 -27.67 -13.72
CA ALA A 527 18.80 -26.48 -14.06
C ALA A 527 20.30 -26.79 -14.08
N HIS A 528 20.78 -27.57 -13.11
CA HIS A 528 22.17 -28.01 -13.05
C HIS A 528 22.61 -28.85 -14.24
N LYS A 529 21.81 -29.86 -14.61
CA LYS A 529 22.10 -30.72 -15.77
C LYS A 529 22.14 -29.89 -17.07
N LYS A 530 21.18 -28.99 -17.24
CA LYS A 530 21.11 -28.08 -18.40
C LYS A 530 22.30 -27.13 -18.44
N PHE A 531 22.69 -26.56 -17.29
CA PHE A 531 23.85 -25.68 -17.18
C PHE A 531 25.16 -26.37 -17.57
N LYS A 532 25.41 -27.59 -17.08
CA LYS A 532 26.62 -28.36 -17.46
C LYS A 532 26.66 -28.68 -18.96
N ALA A 533 25.52 -29.07 -19.53
CA ALA A 533 25.42 -29.33 -20.97
C ALA A 533 25.68 -28.06 -21.79
N MET A 534 25.04 -26.95 -21.41
CA MET A 534 25.21 -25.64 -22.02
C MET A 534 26.67 -25.16 -21.94
N ALA A 535 27.30 -25.24 -20.77
CA ALA A 535 28.68 -24.78 -20.56
C ALA A 535 29.68 -25.54 -21.45
N ARG A 536 29.51 -26.86 -21.62
CA ARG A 536 30.38 -27.69 -22.47
C ARG A 536 30.19 -27.42 -23.97
N GLU A 537 29.03 -26.92 -24.39
CA GLU A 537 28.78 -26.53 -25.78
C GLU A 537 29.31 -25.12 -26.08
N ILE A 538 29.07 -24.17 -25.17
CA ILE A 538 29.53 -22.78 -25.30
C ILE A 538 31.06 -22.70 -25.25
N PHE A 539 31.67 -23.48 -24.36
CA PHE A 539 33.11 -23.56 -24.19
C PHE A 539 33.57 -24.95 -24.63
N PRO A 540 34.01 -25.14 -25.89
CA PRO A 540 34.55 -26.40 -26.33
C PRO A 540 35.95 -26.63 -25.73
N PRO A 541 36.35 -27.88 -25.41
CA PRO A 541 37.68 -28.17 -24.91
C PRO A 541 38.74 -27.74 -25.92
N THR A 542 39.58 -26.76 -25.57
CA THR A 542 40.67 -26.33 -26.44
C THR A 542 41.78 -27.38 -26.43
N ARG A 543 42.01 -28.05 -27.56
CA ARG A 543 43.25 -28.80 -27.80
C ARG A 543 44.40 -27.79 -27.96
N ARG A 544 45.02 -27.38 -26.85
CA ARG A 544 46.21 -26.51 -26.89
C ARG A 544 47.36 -27.27 -27.55
N LEU A 545 47.68 -26.94 -28.81
CA LEU A 545 48.98 -27.27 -29.40
C LEU A 545 50.05 -26.41 -28.70
N PRO A 546 51.16 -26.98 -28.19
CA PRO A 546 52.11 -26.29 -27.33
C PRO A 546 53.12 -25.46 -28.15
N THR A 547 52.65 -24.50 -28.95
CA THR A 547 53.52 -23.64 -29.76
C THR A 547 53.28 -22.17 -29.48
N ILE A 548 54.35 -21.44 -29.19
CA ILE A 548 54.39 -19.99 -28.85
C ILE A 548 53.71 -19.12 -29.93
N LEU A 549 53.75 -19.55 -31.20
CA LEU A 549 53.07 -18.92 -32.34
C LEU A 549 51.53 -18.96 -32.26
N SER A 550 50.94 -19.93 -31.56
CA SER A 550 49.48 -20.05 -31.42
C SER A 550 48.92 -19.07 -30.37
N GLN A 551 49.70 -18.73 -29.35
CA GLN A 551 49.33 -17.79 -28.29
C GLN A 551 49.28 -16.35 -28.81
N SER A 552 50.27 -15.92 -29.61
CA SER A 552 50.27 -14.60 -30.24
C SER A 552 49.14 -14.44 -31.27
N LEU A 553 48.85 -15.49 -32.07
CA LEU A 553 47.71 -15.48 -32.99
C LEU A 553 46.36 -15.42 -32.26
N SER A 554 46.23 -16.03 -31.08
CA SER A 554 44.99 -15.98 -30.28
C SER A 554 44.74 -14.58 -29.69
N LEU A 555 45.80 -13.87 -29.29
CA LEU A 555 45.72 -12.48 -28.86
C LEU A 555 45.34 -11.58 -30.04
N VAL A 556 45.99 -11.74 -31.20
CA VAL A 556 45.64 -10.99 -32.42
C VAL A 556 44.21 -11.29 -32.87
N LYS A 557 43.76 -12.55 -32.83
CA LYS A 557 42.37 -12.94 -33.14
C LYS A 557 41.40 -12.30 -32.16
N THR A 558 41.65 -12.36 -30.85
CA THR A 558 40.79 -11.71 -29.83
C THR A 558 40.75 -10.19 -30.00
N TRP A 559 41.87 -9.57 -30.39
CA TRP A 559 41.95 -8.14 -30.71
C TRP A 559 41.22 -7.75 -32.01
N ILE A 560 41.16 -8.65 -33.01
CA ILE A 560 40.48 -8.40 -34.30
C ILE A 560 38.99 -8.78 -34.25
N THR A 561 38.62 -9.83 -33.51
CA THR A 561 37.25 -10.39 -33.46
C THR A 561 36.47 -10.01 -32.20
N ASP A 562 37.06 -9.19 -31.32
CA ASP A 562 36.45 -8.67 -30.08
C ASP A 562 35.85 -9.77 -29.17
N SER A 563 36.34 -11.01 -29.27
CA SER A 563 35.82 -12.17 -28.52
C SER A 563 36.79 -13.37 -28.57
N ARG A 564 36.92 -14.09 -27.46
CA ARG A 564 37.65 -15.38 -27.35
C ARG A 564 36.83 -16.54 -27.94
N HIS A 565 35.50 -16.47 -27.82
CA HIS A 565 34.57 -17.55 -28.16
C HIS A 565 33.56 -17.14 -29.23
N ASP A 566 33.07 -18.13 -29.97
CA ASP A 566 32.09 -17.91 -31.02
C ASP A 566 30.72 -17.55 -30.43
N SER A 567 30.32 -16.30 -30.64
CA SER A 567 29.05 -15.78 -30.17
C SER A 567 27.83 -16.39 -30.88
N THR A 568 28.02 -16.99 -32.06
CA THR A 568 26.94 -17.70 -32.77
C THR A 568 26.59 -19.02 -32.09
N VAL A 569 27.60 -19.73 -31.55
CA VAL A 569 27.40 -20.96 -30.75
C VAL A 569 26.67 -20.62 -29.46
N LEU A 570 27.03 -19.51 -28.80
CA LEU A 570 26.33 -19.01 -27.63
C LEU A 570 24.84 -18.73 -27.95
N ASP A 571 24.56 -17.97 -29.01
CA ASP A 571 23.20 -17.64 -29.42
C ASP A 571 22.36 -18.89 -29.71
N GLN A 572 22.89 -19.84 -30.51
CA GLN A 572 22.21 -21.09 -30.83
C GLN A 572 21.95 -21.96 -29.59
N THR A 573 22.90 -22.01 -28.67
CA THR A 573 22.76 -22.79 -27.42
C THR A 573 21.68 -22.18 -26.52
N LEU A 574 21.71 -20.86 -26.31
CA LEU A 574 20.72 -20.15 -25.51
C LEU A 574 19.32 -20.28 -26.12
N GLN A 575 19.20 -20.15 -27.45
CA GLN A 575 17.94 -20.32 -28.16
C GLN A 575 17.37 -21.73 -28.02
N ARG A 576 18.24 -22.76 -28.00
CA ARG A 576 17.82 -24.16 -27.78
C ARG A 576 17.35 -24.40 -26.35
N VAL A 577 18.02 -23.81 -25.36
CA VAL A 577 17.70 -24.02 -23.93
C VAL A 577 16.44 -23.28 -23.52
N PHE A 578 16.32 -21.99 -23.86
CA PHE A 578 15.17 -21.17 -23.44
C PHE A 578 14.01 -21.17 -24.43
N GLY A 579 14.25 -21.67 -25.65
CA GLY A 579 13.30 -21.65 -26.75
C GLY A 579 13.28 -20.31 -27.50
N ALA A 580 12.83 -20.35 -28.75
CA ALA A 580 12.86 -19.18 -29.63
C ALA A 580 11.79 -18.12 -29.31
N THR A 581 10.70 -18.49 -28.63
CA THR A 581 9.51 -17.63 -28.47
C THR A 581 9.16 -17.27 -27.03
N ARG A 582 9.79 -17.92 -26.04
CA ARG A 582 9.51 -17.65 -24.62
C ARG A 582 10.06 -16.28 -24.28
N CYS A 583 9.27 -15.43 -23.64
CA CYS A 583 9.72 -14.11 -23.17
C CYS A 583 9.97 -14.12 -21.66
N LEU A 584 10.71 -13.13 -21.16
CA LEU A 584 10.93 -12.97 -19.71
C LEU A 584 9.62 -12.60 -18.99
N PHE A 585 8.89 -11.61 -19.53
CA PHE A 585 7.55 -11.27 -19.08
C PHE A 585 6.52 -12.11 -19.83
N ASP A 586 6.32 -13.33 -19.37
CA ASP A 586 5.38 -14.28 -19.96
C ASP A 586 4.61 -15.03 -18.86
N TRP A 587 3.58 -15.76 -19.25
CA TRP A 587 2.99 -16.76 -18.37
C TRP A 587 3.88 -18.02 -18.42
N ALA A 588 4.30 -18.49 -17.26
CA ALA A 588 5.08 -19.72 -17.16
C ALA A 588 4.17 -20.87 -16.68
N GLY A 589 4.39 -22.09 -17.15
CA GLY A 589 3.77 -23.29 -16.56
C GLY A 589 4.49 -23.66 -15.25
N PRO A 590 3.82 -24.09 -14.16
CA PRO A 590 2.38 -24.06 -13.89
C PRO A 590 1.85 -22.64 -13.66
N ALA A 591 0.53 -22.47 -13.83
CA ALA A 591 -0.18 -21.19 -13.90
C ALA A 591 -0.27 -20.41 -12.57
N VAL A 592 0.86 -20.21 -11.89
CA VAL A 592 1.02 -19.39 -10.70
C VAL A 592 1.95 -18.24 -11.04
N SER A 593 1.45 -17.01 -10.88
CA SER A 593 2.21 -15.77 -11.03
C SER A 593 2.47 -15.11 -9.67
N GLY A 594 3.40 -14.16 -9.64
CA GLY A 594 3.87 -13.49 -8.42
C GLY A 594 5.35 -13.73 -8.11
N VAL A 595 6.06 -14.48 -8.96
CA VAL A 595 7.53 -14.59 -8.91
C VAL A 595 8.12 -13.43 -9.70
N ARG A 596 8.83 -12.52 -9.01
CA ARG A 596 9.49 -11.37 -9.64
C ARG A 596 10.96 -11.68 -9.89
N VAL A 597 11.41 -11.47 -11.12
CA VAL A 597 12.76 -11.77 -11.60
C VAL A 597 13.33 -10.56 -12.32
N ALA A 598 14.57 -10.19 -12.00
CA ALA A 598 15.34 -9.20 -12.72
C ALA A 598 16.74 -9.73 -13.08
N LEU A 599 17.18 -9.46 -14.31
CA LEU A 599 18.43 -9.92 -14.89
C LEU A 599 19.28 -8.71 -15.28
N THR A 600 20.52 -8.64 -14.82
CA THR A 600 21.37 -7.47 -15.04
C THR A 600 22.07 -7.50 -16.40
N ALA A 601 22.15 -6.36 -17.08
CA ALA A 601 23.03 -6.13 -18.23
C ALA A 601 23.62 -4.71 -18.14
N SER A 602 24.72 -4.45 -18.83
CA SER A 602 25.28 -3.09 -18.96
C SER A 602 25.12 -2.61 -20.39
N ARG A 603 24.63 -1.38 -20.59
CA ARG A 603 24.66 -0.73 -21.90
C ARG A 603 26.08 -0.27 -22.20
N ILE A 604 26.52 -0.44 -23.45
CA ILE A 604 27.90 -0.10 -23.86
C ILE A 604 28.08 1.40 -24.04
N GLU A 605 27.07 2.07 -24.59
CA GLU A 605 27.13 3.49 -24.98
C GLU A 605 27.49 4.41 -23.81
N ASP A 606 26.94 4.14 -22.62
CA ASP A 606 27.08 4.99 -21.44
C ASP A 606 27.55 4.24 -20.17
N GLY A 607 27.74 2.91 -20.25
CA GLY A 607 28.08 2.07 -19.10
C GLY A 607 26.95 1.95 -18.06
N SER A 608 25.72 2.33 -18.40
CA SER A 608 24.59 2.29 -17.48
C SER A 608 24.15 0.85 -17.19
N LEU A 609 23.80 0.59 -15.93
CA LEU A 609 23.19 -0.67 -15.54
C LEU A 609 21.74 -0.70 -16.04
N CYS A 610 21.36 -1.82 -16.64
CA CYS A 610 20.00 -2.11 -17.09
C CYS A 610 19.50 -3.41 -16.45
N LEU A 611 18.22 -3.43 -16.08
CA LEU A 611 17.54 -4.59 -15.53
C LEU A 611 16.46 -5.05 -16.49
N PHE A 612 16.63 -6.22 -17.10
CA PHE A 612 15.53 -6.91 -17.77
C PHE A 612 14.68 -7.59 -16.71
N SER A 613 13.36 -7.38 -16.72
CA SER A 613 12.49 -7.94 -15.66
C SER A 613 11.16 -8.46 -16.17
N ASN A 614 10.49 -9.26 -15.33
CA ASN A 614 9.12 -9.74 -15.55
C ASN A 614 8.07 -8.95 -14.72
N TYR A 615 8.37 -7.71 -14.39
CA TYR A 615 7.50 -6.81 -13.63
C TYR A 615 7.86 -5.36 -13.99
N GLN A 616 7.08 -4.37 -13.56
CA GLN A 616 7.40 -2.95 -13.82
C GLN A 616 7.63 -2.13 -12.55
N GLY A 617 6.85 -2.39 -11.50
CA GLY A 617 6.89 -1.66 -10.24
C GLY A 617 6.16 -0.31 -10.32
N ALA A 618 5.13 -0.16 -9.50
CA ALA A 618 4.21 0.97 -9.55
C ALA A 618 4.86 2.35 -9.29
N GLU A 619 5.96 2.40 -8.53
CA GLU A 619 6.55 3.64 -8.05
C GLU A 619 7.79 4.12 -8.81
N ARG A 620 8.21 3.41 -9.87
CA ARG A 620 9.49 3.68 -10.55
C ARG A 620 9.63 5.13 -11.04
N SER A 621 8.58 5.72 -11.60
CA SER A 621 8.61 7.10 -12.12
C SER A 621 8.92 8.17 -11.05
N LYS A 622 8.80 7.86 -9.75
CA LYS A 622 9.02 8.83 -8.67
C LYS A 622 10.45 8.86 -8.16
N VAL A 623 11.26 7.87 -8.53
CA VAL A 623 12.54 7.61 -7.88
C VAL A 623 13.64 7.59 -8.94
N PRO A 624 14.55 8.59 -8.94
CA PRO A 624 15.75 8.53 -9.76
C PRO A 624 16.50 7.23 -9.45
N SER A 625 16.73 6.43 -10.49
CA SER A 625 17.41 5.13 -10.36
C SER A 625 18.79 5.21 -10.99
N ALA A 626 19.76 4.56 -10.35
CA ALA A 626 21.10 4.37 -10.92
C ALA A 626 21.14 3.33 -12.05
N TYR A 627 19.98 2.76 -12.40
CA TYR A 627 19.79 1.77 -13.45
C TYR A 627 18.47 1.97 -14.18
N ALA A 628 18.44 1.57 -15.45
CA ALA A 628 17.21 1.52 -16.26
C ALA A 628 16.50 0.17 -16.07
N LEU A 629 15.16 0.16 -16.06
CA LEU A 629 14.38 -1.07 -16.13
C LEU A 629 13.85 -1.26 -17.55
N LEU A 630 14.06 -2.45 -18.10
CA LEU A 630 13.64 -2.86 -19.42
C LEU A 630 12.62 -3.99 -19.29
N VAL A 631 11.42 -3.77 -19.85
CA VAL A 631 10.34 -4.77 -19.89
C VAL A 631 9.83 -4.87 -21.34
N PRO A 632 10.63 -5.47 -22.24
CA PRO A 632 10.26 -5.58 -23.64
C PRO A 632 9.03 -6.49 -23.84
N ASN A 633 8.18 -6.17 -24.82
CA ASN A 633 6.95 -6.93 -25.12
C ASN A 633 7.24 -8.32 -25.71
N ASP A 634 8.15 -8.37 -26.68
CA ASP A 634 8.36 -9.55 -27.54
C ASP A 634 9.84 -9.96 -27.64
N LEU A 635 10.67 -9.55 -26.66
CA LEU A 635 12.07 -9.95 -26.65
C LEU A 635 12.21 -11.37 -26.09
N PRO A 636 12.70 -12.34 -26.88
CA PRO A 636 12.89 -13.69 -26.40
C PRO A 636 13.87 -13.74 -25.22
N LEU A 637 13.58 -14.65 -24.28
CA LEU A 637 14.38 -14.86 -23.08
C LEU A 637 15.84 -15.21 -23.42
N TRP A 638 16.09 -15.91 -24.53
CA TRP A 638 17.45 -16.23 -24.96
C TRP A 638 18.25 -14.98 -25.36
N GLU A 639 17.62 -13.94 -25.92
CA GLU A 639 18.30 -12.68 -26.25
C GLU A 639 18.60 -11.87 -24.98
N VAL A 640 17.66 -11.86 -24.03
CA VAL A 640 17.90 -11.28 -22.69
C VAL A 640 19.06 -12.00 -22.00
N ALA A 641 19.06 -13.34 -22.04
CA ALA A 641 20.12 -14.19 -21.52
C ALA A 641 21.46 -13.88 -22.21
N ARG A 642 21.45 -13.65 -23.52
CA ARG A 642 22.64 -13.29 -24.30
C ARG A 642 23.24 -11.94 -23.89
N CYS A 643 22.41 -10.95 -23.59
CA CYS A 643 22.85 -9.65 -23.08
C CYS A 643 23.53 -9.79 -21.71
N THR A 644 23.02 -10.63 -20.82
CA THR A 644 23.54 -10.76 -19.45
C THR A 644 24.83 -11.58 -19.35
N VAL A 645 25.14 -12.47 -20.30
CA VAL A 645 26.36 -13.32 -20.27
C VAL A 645 27.45 -12.91 -21.26
N ALA A 646 27.27 -11.76 -21.94
CA ALA A 646 28.22 -11.21 -22.90
C ALA A 646 29.48 -10.63 -22.19
N ALA A 647 30.26 -11.49 -21.54
CA ALA A 647 31.37 -11.07 -20.70
C ALA A 647 32.52 -10.46 -21.53
N LEU A 648 33.07 -9.36 -21.03
CA LEU A 648 34.11 -8.57 -21.70
C LEU A 648 35.33 -9.44 -22.03
N GLY A 649 35.72 -9.47 -23.30
CA GLY A 649 36.84 -10.29 -23.81
C GLY A 649 36.51 -11.76 -24.05
N TYR A 650 35.33 -12.25 -23.64
CA TYR A 650 34.87 -13.62 -23.91
C TYR A 650 33.92 -13.67 -25.10
N PHE A 651 32.89 -12.82 -25.11
CA PHE A 651 31.86 -12.78 -26.15
C PHE A 651 31.64 -11.36 -26.65
N THR A 652 31.16 -11.23 -27.89
CA THR A 652 30.79 -9.92 -28.43
C THR A 652 29.54 -9.38 -27.73
N PRO A 653 29.36 -8.06 -27.67
CA PRO A 653 28.12 -7.46 -27.21
C PRO A 653 26.91 -7.83 -28.08
N LYS A 654 25.70 -7.76 -27.51
CA LYS A 654 24.45 -8.03 -28.22
C LYS A 654 23.66 -6.73 -28.45
N TYR A 655 23.42 -6.41 -29.71
CA TYR A 655 22.51 -5.34 -30.09
C TYR A 655 21.06 -5.81 -30.04
N ILE A 656 20.21 -5.03 -29.40
CA ILE A 656 18.76 -5.21 -29.40
C ILE A 656 18.13 -3.97 -30.03
N GLU A 657 17.33 -4.20 -31.07
CA GLU A 657 16.65 -3.12 -31.80
C GLU A 657 15.81 -2.26 -30.84
N GLY A 658 15.97 -0.94 -30.94
CA GLY A 658 15.27 0.04 -30.10
C GLY A 658 15.76 0.15 -28.64
N LEU A 659 16.60 -0.78 -28.15
CA LEU A 659 17.11 -0.75 -26.77
C LEU A 659 18.61 -0.46 -26.67
N GLY A 660 19.37 -0.67 -27.75
CA GLY A 660 20.81 -0.40 -27.84
C GLY A 660 21.67 -1.67 -27.72
N THR A 661 22.98 -1.46 -27.51
CA THR A 661 23.95 -2.57 -27.39
C THR A 661 24.27 -2.89 -25.93
N PHE A 662 24.21 -4.16 -25.58
CA PHE A 662 24.39 -4.66 -24.21
C PHE A 662 25.56 -5.64 -24.07
N GLN A 663 26.18 -5.60 -22.90
CA GLN A 663 27.19 -6.55 -22.42
C GLN A 663 26.83 -7.06 -21.02
N ASP A 664 27.61 -8.03 -20.51
CA ASP A 664 27.40 -8.64 -19.20
C ASP A 664 27.30 -7.60 -18.08
N GLY A 665 26.30 -7.75 -17.20
CA GLY A 665 26.11 -6.87 -16.04
C GLY A 665 27.25 -6.93 -15.02
N GLY A 666 28.05 -8.00 -15.02
CA GLY A 666 29.20 -8.21 -14.15
C GLY A 666 30.34 -7.20 -14.35
N VAL A 667 30.35 -6.45 -15.46
CA VAL A 667 31.27 -5.30 -15.62
C VAL A 667 30.95 -4.15 -14.66
N ARG A 668 29.72 -4.13 -14.12
CA ARG A 668 29.24 -3.06 -13.23
C ARG A 668 28.82 -3.60 -11.86
N VAL A 669 28.12 -4.72 -11.82
CA VAL A 669 27.52 -5.28 -10.61
C VAL A 669 27.49 -6.81 -10.66
N ASN A 670 28.61 -7.46 -10.36
CA ASN A 670 28.71 -8.92 -10.32
C ASN A 670 27.90 -9.56 -9.19
N CYS A 671 27.80 -8.89 -8.03
CA CYS A 671 26.87 -9.22 -6.95
C CYS A 671 25.74 -8.18 -6.90
N PRO A 672 24.52 -8.50 -7.37
CA PRO A 672 23.44 -7.51 -7.50
C PRO A 672 22.68 -7.22 -6.20
N LEU A 673 23.28 -7.42 -5.01
CA LEU A 673 22.61 -7.25 -3.72
C LEU A 673 22.04 -5.84 -3.52
N ARG A 674 22.85 -4.80 -3.74
CA ARG A 674 22.40 -3.40 -3.59
C ARG A 674 21.24 -3.08 -4.53
N THR A 675 21.33 -3.59 -5.76
CA THR A 675 20.27 -3.42 -6.78
C THR A 675 18.99 -4.13 -6.38
N ALA A 676 19.08 -5.35 -5.83
CA ALA A 676 17.93 -6.13 -5.37
C ALA A 676 17.22 -5.48 -4.17
N LEU A 677 17.97 -4.95 -3.20
CA LEU A 677 17.41 -4.20 -2.08
C LEU A 677 16.67 -2.96 -2.57
N ARG A 678 17.26 -2.21 -3.52
CA ARG A 678 16.60 -1.05 -4.11
C ARG A 678 15.34 -1.43 -4.88
N GLU A 679 15.38 -2.51 -5.65
CA GLU A 679 14.20 -3.00 -6.37
C GLU A 679 13.06 -3.38 -5.43
N SER A 680 13.39 -4.05 -4.32
CA SER A 680 12.40 -4.39 -3.29
C SER A 680 11.65 -3.15 -2.77
N GLU A 681 12.35 -2.03 -2.54
CA GLU A 681 11.70 -0.79 -2.11
C GLU A 681 10.79 -0.19 -3.18
N VAL A 682 11.17 -0.28 -4.47
CA VAL A 682 10.38 0.23 -5.60
C VAL A 682 9.12 -0.60 -5.82
N LEU A 683 9.22 -1.92 -5.67
CA LEU A 683 8.10 -2.86 -5.78
C LEU A 683 7.12 -2.75 -4.60
N TRP A 684 7.65 -2.57 -3.38
CA TRP A 684 6.86 -2.57 -2.15
C TRP A 684 7.21 -1.36 -1.26
N PRO A 685 6.78 -0.15 -1.63
CA PRO A 685 7.17 1.09 -0.93
C PRO A 685 6.65 1.20 0.51
N SER A 686 5.53 0.55 0.81
CA SER A 686 4.97 0.42 2.16
C SER A 686 5.70 -0.62 3.01
N ARG A 687 6.63 -1.39 2.42
CA ARG A 687 7.32 -2.55 3.03
C ARG A 687 8.82 -2.48 2.71
N LYS A 688 9.44 -1.36 3.07
CA LYS A 688 10.82 -1.02 2.67
C LYS A 688 11.88 -2.02 3.13
N ARG A 689 11.61 -2.80 4.18
CA ARG A 689 12.57 -3.76 4.73
C ARG A 689 12.22 -5.19 4.29
N PRO A 690 13.14 -5.91 3.62
CA PRO A 690 12.94 -7.32 3.36
C PRO A 690 12.99 -8.14 4.65
N ASP A 691 12.20 -9.20 4.69
CA ASP A 691 12.18 -10.15 5.80
C ASP A 691 13.39 -11.08 5.81
N LEU A 692 13.91 -11.40 4.62
CA LEU A 692 15.02 -12.33 4.40
C LEU A 692 15.69 -12.03 3.07
N VAL A 693 17.02 -12.03 3.05
CA VAL A 693 17.82 -11.96 1.83
C VAL A 693 18.81 -13.11 1.81
N VAL A 694 18.84 -13.88 0.72
CA VAL A 694 19.82 -14.93 0.49
C VAL A 694 20.64 -14.55 -0.73
N SER A 695 21.94 -14.32 -0.54
CA SER A 695 22.90 -14.04 -1.61
C SER A 695 23.80 -15.25 -1.82
N ILE A 696 23.91 -15.73 -3.04
CA ILE A 696 24.68 -16.92 -3.39
C ILE A 696 25.83 -16.53 -4.33
N GLY A 697 27.05 -16.78 -3.88
CA GLY A 697 28.27 -16.54 -4.63
C GLY A 697 28.62 -17.67 -5.60
N THR A 698 29.70 -17.45 -6.35
CA THR A 698 30.31 -18.44 -7.25
C THR A 698 31.66 -18.95 -6.74
N GLY A 699 31.90 -18.85 -5.43
CA GLY A 699 33.18 -19.22 -4.80
C GLY A 699 34.21 -18.09 -4.77
N TYR A 700 35.14 -18.16 -3.83
CA TYR A 700 36.23 -17.19 -3.65
C TYR A 700 37.56 -17.86 -3.32
N ALA A 701 38.68 -17.24 -3.72
CA ALA A 701 40.03 -17.70 -3.36
C ALA A 701 40.38 -17.36 -1.91
N SER A 702 41.18 -18.21 -1.26
CA SER A 702 41.71 -17.96 0.09
C SER A 702 42.68 -16.77 0.10
N GLU A 703 42.65 -15.92 1.14
CA GLU A 703 43.45 -14.68 1.25
C GLU A 703 44.98 -14.90 1.44
N GLY A 704 45.51 -16.09 1.13
CA GLY A 704 46.94 -16.42 1.23
C GLY A 704 47.64 -16.68 -0.10
N SER A 705 46.95 -16.64 -1.24
CA SER A 705 47.50 -16.99 -2.56
C SER A 705 47.87 -15.78 -3.43
N SER A 706 48.29 -14.66 -2.83
CA SER A 706 48.80 -13.53 -3.60
C SER A 706 50.33 -13.43 -3.52
N VAL A 707 50.93 -13.76 -4.66
CA VAL A 707 52.28 -13.42 -5.15
C VAL A 707 53.42 -14.32 -4.67
N ASP A 708 53.74 -15.34 -5.47
CA ASP A 708 55.12 -15.81 -5.63
C ASP A 708 56.00 -14.61 -6.03
N GLU A 709 56.89 -14.17 -5.14
CA GLU A 709 57.89 -13.12 -5.40
C GLU A 709 59.01 -13.57 -6.37
N ASN A 710 58.97 -14.81 -6.89
CA ASN A 710 60.07 -15.41 -7.66
C ASN A 710 59.73 -15.72 -9.14
N SER A 711 59.13 -14.79 -9.89
CA SER A 711 59.02 -14.89 -11.36
C SER A 711 59.79 -13.77 -12.08
N THR A 712 60.84 -14.13 -12.81
CA THR A 712 61.91 -13.32 -13.44
C THR A 712 61.51 -12.45 -14.65
N HIS A 713 60.30 -11.91 -14.72
CA HIS A 713 59.88 -10.97 -15.79
C HIS A 713 59.33 -9.64 -15.22
N ALA A 714 60.22 -8.85 -14.61
CA ALA A 714 59.91 -7.65 -13.83
C ALA A 714 59.65 -6.34 -14.63
N PHE A 715 59.74 -6.34 -15.97
CA PHE A 715 59.60 -5.08 -16.74
C PHE A 715 58.19 -4.82 -17.33
N LEU A 716 57.32 -5.85 -17.39
CA LEU A 716 55.94 -5.73 -17.89
C LEU A 716 54.87 -5.83 -16.78
N LYS A 717 55.17 -6.47 -15.64
CA LYS A 717 54.32 -6.43 -14.44
C LYS A 717 54.46 -5.05 -13.79
N GLY A 718 53.38 -4.25 -13.80
CA GLY A 718 53.36 -2.90 -13.24
C GLY A 718 53.19 -1.76 -14.25
N GLY A 719 53.04 -2.03 -15.55
CA GLY A 719 52.65 -1.01 -16.55
C GLY A 719 51.22 -0.49 -16.34
N PHE A 720 50.85 0.64 -16.97
CA PHE A 720 49.51 1.24 -16.83
C PHE A 720 48.37 0.25 -17.14
N ILE A 721 48.51 -0.55 -18.21
CA ILE A 721 47.50 -1.52 -18.63
C ILE A 721 47.35 -2.67 -17.61
N ASP A 722 48.46 -3.25 -17.14
CA ASP A 722 48.44 -4.30 -16.09
C ASP A 722 47.79 -3.78 -14.80
N ARG A 723 48.14 -2.55 -14.39
CA ARG A 723 47.50 -1.91 -13.22
C ARG A 723 46.02 -1.64 -13.45
N ALA A 724 45.63 -1.19 -14.64
CA ALA A 724 44.23 -0.92 -14.97
C ALA A 724 43.39 -2.21 -14.96
N ILE A 725 43.89 -3.29 -15.57
CA ILE A 725 43.24 -4.61 -15.57
C ILE A 725 43.15 -5.14 -14.14
N ARG A 726 44.24 -5.12 -13.38
CA ARG A 726 44.25 -5.57 -11.97
C ARG A 726 43.28 -4.78 -11.10
N THR A 727 43.24 -3.46 -11.27
CA THR A 727 42.31 -2.59 -10.54
C THR A 727 40.86 -2.89 -10.91
N PHE A 728 40.57 -3.11 -12.20
CA PHE A 728 39.24 -3.47 -12.67
C PHE A 728 38.78 -4.83 -12.13
N LEU A 729 39.61 -5.88 -12.27
CA LEU A 729 39.29 -7.24 -11.81
C LEU A 729 39.15 -7.33 -10.28
N SER A 730 39.85 -6.47 -9.53
CA SER A 730 39.76 -6.41 -8.06
C SER A 730 38.72 -5.39 -7.56
N SER A 731 38.01 -4.71 -8.46
CA SER A 731 36.98 -3.75 -8.09
C SER A 731 35.72 -4.46 -7.53
N PRO A 732 34.98 -3.84 -6.61
CA PRO A 732 33.71 -4.39 -6.11
C PRO A 732 32.65 -4.60 -7.20
N ALA A 733 32.82 -3.98 -8.38
CA ALA A 733 31.94 -4.16 -9.51
C ALA A 733 32.07 -5.57 -10.13
N VAL A 734 33.28 -6.14 -10.14
CA VAL A 734 33.58 -7.42 -10.83
C VAL A 734 33.81 -8.54 -9.82
N ASP A 735 34.43 -8.26 -8.67
CA ASP A 735 34.59 -9.22 -7.58
C ASP A 735 33.28 -9.33 -6.78
N GLY A 736 32.57 -10.45 -6.95
CA GLY A 736 31.28 -10.69 -6.28
C GLY A 736 31.35 -10.64 -4.76
N ARG A 737 32.46 -11.07 -4.15
CA ARG A 737 32.62 -11.06 -2.68
C ARG A 737 32.87 -9.65 -2.17
N ARG A 738 33.70 -8.86 -2.86
CA ARG A 738 33.91 -7.43 -2.52
C ARG A 738 32.64 -6.62 -2.77
N GLY A 739 31.94 -6.88 -3.88
CA GLY A 739 30.65 -6.25 -4.19
C GLY A 739 29.57 -6.56 -3.16
N TRP A 740 29.54 -7.80 -2.65
CA TRP A 740 28.66 -8.18 -1.55
C TRP A 740 29.00 -7.42 -0.27
N LYS A 741 30.29 -7.31 0.11
CA LYS A 741 30.73 -6.55 1.30
C LYS A 741 30.37 -5.06 1.17
N ASP A 742 30.67 -4.43 0.02
CA ASP A 742 30.31 -3.03 -0.28
C ASP A 742 28.80 -2.78 -0.15
N ALA A 743 27.99 -3.70 -0.69
CA ALA A 743 26.55 -3.62 -0.57
C ALA A 743 26.09 -3.80 0.88
N LEU A 744 26.65 -4.76 1.62
CA LEU A 744 26.30 -5.06 3.01
C LEU A 744 26.60 -3.87 3.95
N ASP A 745 27.70 -3.16 3.73
CA ASP A 745 28.08 -1.97 4.51
C ASP A 745 27.02 -0.86 4.42
N SER A 746 26.24 -0.84 3.35
CA SER A 746 25.12 0.09 3.15
C SER A 746 23.79 -0.40 3.76
N VAL A 747 23.72 -1.64 4.24
CA VAL A 747 22.50 -2.24 4.82
C VAL A 747 22.40 -1.89 6.31
N PRO A 748 21.25 -1.41 6.80
CA PRO A 748 21.04 -1.19 8.23
C PRO A 748 21.29 -2.45 9.08
N GLN A 749 21.91 -2.29 10.25
CA GLN A 749 22.29 -3.41 11.14
C GLN A 749 21.12 -4.32 11.51
N ASP A 750 19.92 -3.77 11.66
CA ASP A 750 18.70 -4.54 11.98
C ASP A 750 18.22 -5.43 10.82
N VAL A 751 18.60 -5.11 9.58
CA VAL A 751 18.33 -5.90 8.38
C VAL A 751 19.47 -6.88 8.11
N GLN A 752 20.73 -6.51 8.39
CA GLN A 752 21.92 -7.35 8.16
C GLN A 752 21.80 -8.76 8.79
N LYS A 753 21.17 -8.87 9.98
CA LYS A 753 20.93 -10.17 10.64
C LYS A 753 20.09 -11.15 9.83
N ASN A 754 19.32 -10.65 8.86
CA ASN A 754 18.49 -11.44 7.96
C ASN A 754 19.07 -11.52 6.53
N VAL A 755 20.34 -11.11 6.34
CA VAL A 755 21.06 -11.22 5.06
C VAL A 755 22.08 -12.35 5.17
N PHE A 756 21.81 -13.44 4.45
CA PHE A 756 22.67 -14.63 4.44
C PHE A 756 23.49 -14.65 3.15
N ARG A 757 24.80 -14.91 3.28
CA ARG A 757 25.69 -15.15 2.15
C ARG A 757 26.10 -16.61 2.12
N LEU A 758 25.70 -17.31 1.06
CA LEU A 758 26.14 -18.66 0.74
C LEU A 758 27.31 -18.55 -0.23
N ASP A 759 28.50 -18.92 0.22
CA ASP A 759 29.72 -18.84 -0.58
C ASP A 759 30.71 -19.91 -0.12
N ARG A 760 31.73 -20.22 -0.94
CA ARG A 760 32.69 -21.28 -0.64
C ARG A 760 34.12 -20.87 -0.96
N ILE A 761 35.05 -21.24 -0.07
CA ILE A 761 36.49 -21.16 -0.36
C ILE A 761 36.83 -22.21 -1.40
N LEU A 762 37.44 -21.80 -2.51
CA LEU A 762 38.04 -22.69 -3.49
C LEU A 762 39.56 -22.74 -3.25
N PRO A 763 40.18 -23.93 -3.19
CA PRO A 763 41.62 -24.05 -2.99
C PRO A 763 42.39 -23.51 -4.20
N GLY A 764 43.41 -22.69 -3.95
CA GLY A 764 44.25 -22.11 -5.02
C GLY A 764 43.64 -20.88 -5.71
N GLU A 765 44.06 -20.64 -6.94
CA GLU A 765 43.50 -19.57 -7.78
C GLU A 765 42.09 -19.94 -8.27
N LEU A 766 41.25 -18.93 -8.46
CA LEU A 766 39.90 -19.15 -8.98
C LEU A 766 39.97 -19.63 -10.44
N PRO A 767 39.21 -20.69 -10.81
CA PRO A 767 39.10 -21.09 -12.21
C PRO A 767 38.64 -19.94 -13.10
N GLU A 768 39.19 -19.87 -14.32
CA GLU A 768 38.74 -18.91 -15.33
C GLU A 768 37.25 -19.11 -15.64
N LEU A 769 36.59 -18.06 -16.16
CA LEU A 769 35.15 -18.07 -16.41
C LEU A 769 34.73 -19.11 -17.47
N ASP A 770 35.67 -19.60 -18.28
CA ASP A 770 35.49 -20.60 -19.35
C ASP A 770 36.27 -21.91 -19.11
N ASP A 771 36.81 -22.15 -17.90
CA ASP A 771 37.52 -23.39 -17.58
C ASP A 771 36.55 -24.57 -17.36
N ILE A 772 36.23 -25.27 -18.45
CA ILE A 772 35.31 -26.42 -18.46
C ILE A 772 35.80 -27.56 -17.57
N ASN A 773 37.12 -27.73 -17.42
CA ASN A 773 37.68 -28.85 -16.68
C ASN A 773 37.43 -28.71 -15.18
N ALA A 774 37.32 -27.47 -14.69
CA ALA A 774 36.99 -27.18 -13.30
C ALA A 774 35.53 -27.52 -12.94
N ILE A 775 34.61 -27.64 -13.91
CA ILE A 775 33.18 -27.88 -13.63
C ILE A 775 32.98 -29.15 -12.82
N ASP A 776 33.63 -30.26 -13.21
CA ASP A 776 33.43 -31.54 -12.55
C ASP A 776 34.10 -31.61 -11.16
N GLU A 777 35.15 -30.81 -10.91
CA GLU A 777 35.74 -30.63 -9.57
C GLU A 777 34.83 -29.79 -8.67
N LEU A 778 34.36 -28.65 -9.18
CA LEU A 778 33.45 -27.76 -8.45
C LEU A 778 32.14 -28.48 -8.09
N ASP A 779 31.62 -29.32 -8.98
CA ASP A 779 30.38 -30.09 -8.77
C ASP A 779 30.49 -31.16 -7.67
N GLN A 780 31.71 -31.62 -7.35
CA GLN A 780 31.95 -32.64 -6.31
C GLN A 780 31.97 -32.06 -4.89
N HIS A 781 31.94 -30.73 -4.74
CA HIS A 781 31.91 -30.12 -3.43
C HIS A 781 30.59 -30.36 -2.69
N ASP A 782 30.69 -30.57 -1.37
CA ASP A 782 29.54 -30.71 -0.48
C ASP A 782 28.98 -29.34 -0.10
N TYR A 783 27.82 -28.97 -0.65
CA TYR A 783 27.14 -27.71 -0.39
C TYR A 783 26.11 -27.87 0.70
N ARG A 784 26.21 -27.04 1.75
CA ARG A 784 25.32 -27.11 2.91
C ARG A 784 24.65 -25.79 3.18
N ILE A 785 23.43 -25.86 3.68
CA ILE A 785 22.65 -24.71 4.15
C ILE A 785 22.72 -24.66 5.67
N SER A 786 22.94 -23.47 6.23
CA SER A 786 22.96 -23.32 7.69
C SER A 786 21.55 -23.53 8.26
N GLU A 787 21.49 -24.17 9.43
CA GLU A 787 20.22 -24.38 10.13
C GLU A 787 19.52 -23.04 10.46
N GLU A 788 20.29 -22.00 10.74
CA GLU A 788 19.82 -20.63 10.96
C GLU A 788 19.05 -20.07 9.76
N LEU A 789 19.58 -20.24 8.54
CA LEU A 789 18.91 -19.82 7.32
C LEU A 789 17.62 -20.60 7.11
N THR A 790 17.65 -21.92 7.28
CA THR A 790 16.46 -22.76 7.11
C THR A 790 15.37 -22.39 8.12
N LYS A 791 15.74 -22.21 9.40
CA LYS A 791 14.81 -21.75 10.46
C LYS A 791 14.23 -20.37 10.14
N ALA A 792 15.07 -19.44 9.69
CA ALA A 792 14.63 -18.11 9.28
C ALA A 792 13.61 -18.21 8.14
N TRP A 793 13.91 -18.98 7.08
CA TRP A 793 13.02 -19.13 5.93
C TRP A 793 11.63 -19.65 6.33
N PHE A 794 11.55 -20.73 7.12
CA PHE A 794 10.27 -21.27 7.57
C PHE A 794 9.51 -20.30 8.48
N ALA A 795 10.18 -19.63 9.41
CA ALA A 795 9.53 -18.62 10.26
C ALA A 795 9.00 -17.43 9.43
N LYS A 796 9.74 -17.00 8.40
CA LYS A 796 9.33 -15.94 7.47
C LYS A 796 8.24 -16.36 6.48
N ALA A 797 7.84 -17.63 6.42
CA ALA A 797 6.63 -18.05 5.71
C ALA A 797 5.34 -17.73 6.50
N LEU A 798 5.47 -17.46 7.80
CA LEU A 798 4.39 -17.02 8.67
C LEU A 798 4.39 -15.49 8.82
N PHE A 799 3.22 -14.92 9.07
CA PHE A 799 3.04 -13.49 9.34
C PHE A 799 1.86 -13.28 10.29
N PHE A 800 1.70 -12.07 10.83
CA PHE A 800 0.60 -11.75 11.75
C PHE A 800 -0.24 -10.57 11.28
N GLU A 801 -1.53 -10.64 11.60
CA GLU A 801 -2.50 -9.60 11.35
C GLU A 801 -3.50 -9.47 12.49
N LEU A 802 -3.94 -8.25 12.78
CA LEU A 802 -4.98 -7.97 13.76
C LEU A 802 -6.34 -8.46 13.25
N ASP A 803 -7.09 -9.11 14.14
CA ASP A 803 -8.46 -9.59 13.91
C ASP A 803 -9.51 -8.60 14.43
N GLN A 804 -9.10 -7.54 15.11
CA GLN A 804 -9.96 -6.50 15.67
C GLN A 804 -9.15 -5.29 16.10
N GLU A 805 -9.83 -4.20 16.44
CA GLU A 805 -9.20 -3.02 17.02
C GLU A 805 -8.62 -3.31 18.42
N PRO A 806 -7.40 -2.84 18.72
CA PRO A 806 -6.84 -2.94 20.07
C PRO A 806 -7.73 -2.27 21.11
N THR A 807 -7.99 -2.95 22.22
CA THR A 807 -8.84 -2.44 23.30
C THR A 807 -7.97 -1.91 24.45
N PHE A 808 -8.13 -0.64 24.82
CA PHE A 808 -7.43 -0.05 25.96
C PHE A 808 -8.07 -0.49 27.29
N LEU A 809 -7.33 -1.23 28.11
CA LEU A 809 -7.75 -1.77 29.40
C LEU A 809 -6.63 -1.56 30.43
N GLN A 810 -6.93 -1.00 31.60
CA GLN A 810 -5.99 -0.95 32.74
C GLN A 810 -4.54 -0.55 32.36
N ASN A 811 -4.37 0.60 31.69
CA ASN A 811 -3.08 1.18 31.24
C ASN A 811 -2.30 0.37 30.19
N HIS A 812 -2.95 -0.53 29.45
CA HIS A 812 -2.36 -1.20 28.29
C HIS A 812 -3.40 -1.39 27.18
N TYR A 813 -2.94 -1.61 25.95
CA TYR A 813 -3.76 -2.07 24.84
C TYR A 813 -3.69 -3.59 24.76
N GLU A 814 -4.85 -4.25 24.77
CA GLU A 814 -4.98 -5.66 24.44
C GLU A 814 -5.15 -5.80 22.93
N CYS A 815 -4.22 -6.51 22.29
CA CYS A 815 -4.19 -6.77 20.86
C CYS A 815 -4.60 -8.22 20.61
N ARG A 816 -5.55 -8.43 19.70
CA ARG A 816 -5.99 -9.77 19.28
C ARG A 816 -5.85 -9.91 17.78
N GLY A 817 -5.25 -11.02 17.35
CA GLY A 817 -5.00 -11.27 15.94
C GLY A 817 -4.70 -12.72 15.65
N SER A 818 -4.23 -12.96 14.42
CA SER A 818 -3.94 -14.29 13.91
C SER A 818 -2.56 -14.37 13.29
N ILE A 819 -1.85 -15.46 13.60
CA ILE A 819 -0.67 -15.91 12.87
C ILE A 819 -1.16 -16.76 11.69
N LEU A 820 -0.70 -16.40 10.50
CA LEU A 820 -1.17 -16.89 9.20
C LEU A 820 0.03 -17.39 8.37
N CYS A 821 -0.22 -18.21 7.36
CA CYS A 821 0.78 -18.67 6.41
C CYS A 821 0.51 -18.12 5.00
N CYS A 822 1.54 -17.58 4.35
CA CYS A 822 1.45 -17.02 3.00
C CYS A 822 1.91 -17.99 1.90
N LYS A 823 2.07 -19.28 2.21
CA LYS A 823 2.52 -20.31 1.27
C LYS A 823 1.50 -21.46 1.27
N HIS A 824 1.46 -22.22 0.18
CA HIS A 824 0.79 -23.52 0.19
C HIS A 824 1.54 -24.51 1.09
N ASP A 825 0.87 -25.59 1.49
CA ASP A 825 1.38 -26.58 2.44
C ASP A 825 1.83 -26.00 3.79
N ALA A 826 0.98 -25.18 4.40
CA ALA A 826 1.24 -24.65 5.73
C ALA A 826 1.43 -25.76 6.78
N ALA A 827 0.80 -26.92 6.60
CA ALA A 827 0.98 -28.08 7.48
C ALA A 827 2.42 -28.63 7.43
N GLY A 828 2.98 -28.79 6.22
CA GLY A 828 4.38 -29.14 6.03
C GLY A 828 5.31 -28.10 6.66
N ILE A 829 5.08 -26.80 6.40
CA ILE A 829 5.88 -25.71 6.98
C ILE A 829 5.86 -25.75 8.51
N VAL A 830 4.69 -25.86 9.14
CA VAL A 830 4.55 -25.91 10.60
C VAL A 830 5.24 -27.15 11.18
N LYS A 831 5.14 -28.30 10.51
CA LYS A 831 5.87 -29.52 10.91
C LYS A 831 7.39 -29.30 10.86
N GLN A 832 7.90 -28.64 9.81
CA GLN A 832 9.32 -28.34 9.68
C GLN A 832 9.81 -27.34 10.74
N ILE A 833 8.96 -26.38 11.14
CA ILE A 833 9.24 -25.49 12.28
C ILE A 833 9.31 -26.30 13.58
N ALA A 834 8.30 -27.10 13.90
CA ALA A 834 8.27 -27.90 15.12
C ALA A 834 9.46 -28.86 15.22
N ALA A 835 9.92 -29.43 14.11
CA ALA A 835 11.08 -30.31 14.07
C ALA A 835 12.42 -29.59 14.33
N ARG A 836 12.55 -28.34 13.88
CA ARG A 836 13.79 -27.54 14.00
C ARG A 836 13.86 -26.73 15.29
N PHE A 837 12.72 -26.45 15.92
CA PHE A 837 12.64 -25.77 17.20
C PHE A 837 12.12 -26.76 18.25
N PRO A 838 12.98 -27.42 19.04
CA PRO A 838 12.52 -28.25 20.13
C PRO A 838 11.70 -27.40 21.11
N GLU A 839 10.51 -27.90 21.46
CA GLU A 839 9.49 -27.14 22.22
C GLU A 839 9.07 -25.83 21.53
N ALA A 840 8.86 -25.87 20.21
CA ALA A 840 8.46 -24.72 19.41
C ALA A 840 7.21 -24.02 19.98
N ARG A 841 7.34 -22.74 20.31
CA ARG A 841 6.22 -21.89 20.74
C ARG A 841 6.24 -20.59 19.96
N PHE A 842 5.06 -20.06 19.66
CA PHE A 842 4.96 -18.66 19.29
C PHE A 842 5.17 -17.80 20.53
N ALA A 843 5.96 -16.75 20.43
CA ALA A 843 6.25 -15.87 21.56
C ALA A 843 6.58 -14.45 21.11
N LEU A 844 6.44 -13.51 22.03
CA LEU A 844 7.09 -12.21 21.92
C LEU A 844 8.56 -12.34 22.35
N SER A 845 9.45 -11.53 21.77
CA SER A 845 10.88 -11.50 22.14
C SER A 845 11.14 -11.26 23.63
N ARG A 846 10.19 -10.64 24.34
CA ARG A 846 10.21 -10.43 25.80
C ARG A 846 9.78 -11.65 26.63
N GLY A 847 9.64 -12.83 26.02
CA GLY A 847 9.38 -14.10 26.71
C GLY A 847 7.90 -14.45 26.96
N SER A 848 6.95 -13.65 26.46
CA SER A 848 5.52 -13.98 26.57
C SER A 848 5.13 -15.03 25.54
N SER A 849 4.84 -16.26 25.99
CA SER A 849 4.35 -17.32 25.11
C SER A 849 2.92 -17.05 24.64
N LEU A 850 2.65 -17.40 23.39
CA LEU A 850 1.36 -17.29 22.69
C LEU A 850 0.85 -18.68 22.25
N GLY A 851 1.37 -19.74 22.87
CA GLY A 851 1.03 -21.14 22.63
C GLY A 851 1.95 -21.86 21.64
N ASP A 852 1.76 -23.18 21.52
CA ASP A 852 2.65 -24.07 20.77
C ASP A 852 2.57 -23.90 19.25
N VAL A 853 3.63 -24.28 18.55
CA VAL A 853 3.64 -24.36 17.08
C VAL A 853 3.24 -25.77 16.67
N ASP A 854 1.94 -25.96 16.41
CA ASP A 854 1.38 -27.25 16.00
C ASP A 854 0.45 -27.12 14.79
N GLY A 855 0.16 -28.28 14.18
CA GLY A 855 -0.69 -28.39 13.00
C GLY A 855 -2.20 -28.37 13.28
N GLU A 856 -2.63 -28.32 14.55
CA GLU A 856 -4.06 -28.38 14.91
C GLU A 856 -4.84 -27.15 14.41
N TYR A 857 -4.13 -26.04 14.21
CA TYR A 857 -4.66 -24.80 13.67
C TYR A 857 -4.76 -24.77 12.13
N GLY A 858 -4.39 -25.87 11.47
CA GLY A 858 -4.49 -26.06 10.03
C GLY A 858 -5.77 -26.77 9.60
N CYS A 859 -6.34 -26.39 8.46
CA CYS A 859 -7.39 -27.17 7.82
C CYS A 859 -6.79 -28.39 7.12
N SER A 860 -7.20 -29.59 7.52
CA SER A 860 -6.77 -30.85 6.89
C SER A 860 -7.21 -31.03 5.43
N LYS A 861 -8.18 -30.24 4.95
CA LYS A 861 -8.68 -30.33 3.56
C LYS A 861 -7.97 -29.39 2.60
N CYS A 862 -7.90 -28.09 2.91
CA CYS A 862 -7.29 -27.10 2.02
C CYS A 862 -5.90 -26.62 2.44
N GLY A 863 -5.41 -26.99 3.63
CA GLY A 863 -4.13 -26.51 4.15
C GLY A 863 -4.15 -25.08 4.71
N TYR A 864 -5.32 -24.45 4.84
CA TYR A 864 -5.45 -23.12 5.46
C TYR A 864 -4.96 -23.13 6.92
N TYR A 865 -4.00 -22.28 7.27
CA TYR A 865 -3.46 -22.19 8.64
C TYR A 865 -3.83 -20.87 9.31
N ARG A 866 -4.37 -20.94 10.54
CA ARG A 866 -4.69 -19.77 11.35
C ARG A 866 -4.61 -20.08 12.84
N LYS A 867 -3.60 -19.56 13.54
CA LYS A 867 -3.53 -19.57 15.00
C LYS A 867 -3.91 -18.20 15.56
N ARG A 868 -4.98 -18.13 16.37
CA ARG A 868 -5.37 -16.89 17.06
C ARG A 868 -4.48 -16.67 18.29
N VAL A 869 -4.01 -15.45 18.47
CA VAL A 869 -3.16 -15.06 19.59
C VAL A 869 -3.58 -13.70 20.14
N SER A 870 -3.26 -13.45 21.41
CA SER A 870 -3.50 -12.18 22.08
C SER A 870 -2.30 -11.76 22.89
N PHE A 871 -1.93 -10.48 22.82
CA PHE A 871 -0.84 -9.92 23.62
C PHE A 871 -1.15 -8.48 24.03
N LYS A 872 -0.30 -7.92 24.90
CA LYS A 872 -0.49 -6.59 25.48
C LYS A 872 0.66 -5.67 25.10
N VAL A 873 0.34 -4.41 24.81
CA VAL A 873 1.33 -3.32 24.62
C VAL A 873 0.97 -2.12 25.48
N SER A 874 1.96 -1.38 25.95
CA SER A 874 1.74 -0.15 26.72
C SER A 874 1.13 0.96 25.85
N ASN A 875 1.58 1.08 24.60
CA ASN A 875 1.09 2.05 23.62
C ASN A 875 1.15 1.47 22.19
N LEU A 876 0.35 2.00 21.26
CA LEU A 876 0.24 1.46 19.90
C LEU A 876 1.51 1.64 19.05
N HIS A 877 2.40 2.56 19.43
CA HIS A 877 3.68 2.83 18.76
C HIS A 877 4.83 2.02 19.38
N GLU A 878 4.55 1.20 20.39
CA GLU A 878 5.53 0.30 20.96
C GLU A 878 5.95 -0.74 19.93
N THR A 879 7.27 -0.89 19.73
CA THR A 879 7.83 -1.93 18.87
C THR A 879 7.65 -3.30 19.53
N VAL A 880 6.98 -4.18 18.82
CA VAL A 880 6.73 -5.58 19.16
C VAL A 880 7.54 -6.45 18.20
N ASP A 881 8.10 -7.54 18.72
CA ASP A 881 8.78 -8.56 17.93
C ASP A 881 8.15 -9.93 18.23
N LEU A 882 7.43 -10.46 17.25
CA LEU A 882 6.69 -11.72 17.32
C LEU A 882 7.46 -12.77 16.51
N GLY A 883 7.64 -13.96 17.09
CA GLY A 883 8.45 -14.99 16.48
C GLY A 883 8.11 -16.39 16.95
N VAL A 884 8.90 -17.33 16.45
CA VAL A 884 8.99 -18.70 16.96
C VAL A 884 10.17 -18.76 17.92
N THR A 885 9.96 -19.35 19.09
CA THR A 885 10.99 -19.64 20.08
C THR A 885 11.04 -21.13 20.35
N GLY A 886 12.21 -21.61 20.77
CA GLY A 886 12.43 -22.95 21.28
C GLY A 886 13.73 -22.99 22.09
N THR A 887 14.22 -24.18 22.44
CA THR A 887 15.50 -24.31 23.15
C THR A 887 16.70 -23.80 22.35
N THR A 888 16.57 -23.72 21.02
CA THR A 888 17.62 -23.25 20.11
C THR A 888 17.57 -21.75 19.80
N GLY A 889 16.71 -20.98 20.47
CA GLY A 889 16.62 -19.52 20.32
C GLY A 889 15.33 -19.01 19.70
N PHE A 890 15.30 -17.70 19.40
CA PHE A 890 14.15 -16.95 18.91
C PHE A 890 14.38 -16.43 17.49
N ILE A 891 13.41 -16.64 16.60
CA ILE A 891 13.41 -16.11 15.23
C ILE A 891 12.06 -15.45 14.96
N SER A 892 12.10 -14.17 14.59
CA SER A 892 10.91 -13.39 14.25
C SER A 892 10.19 -13.96 13.02
N ILE A 893 8.86 -13.96 13.02
CA ILE A 893 8.08 -14.26 11.80
C ILE A 893 8.16 -13.09 10.81
N GLY A 894 7.53 -13.22 9.65
CA GLY A 894 7.51 -12.17 8.63
C GLY A 894 6.82 -10.89 9.09
N GLY A 895 7.40 -9.74 8.76
CA GLY A 895 6.89 -8.41 9.12
C GLY A 895 7.29 -7.87 10.48
N PHE A 896 8.04 -8.64 11.28
CA PHE A 896 8.49 -8.23 12.61
C PHE A 896 10.01 -7.99 12.65
N PRO A 897 10.47 -7.03 13.48
CA PRO A 897 9.71 -6.22 14.45
C PRO A 897 8.87 -5.10 13.82
N THR A 898 7.74 -4.73 14.45
CA THR A 898 6.83 -3.67 13.99
C THR A 898 6.01 -3.08 15.13
N THR A 899 5.23 -2.04 14.87
CA THR A 899 4.29 -1.46 15.86
C THR A 899 2.86 -1.86 15.56
N VAL A 900 1.99 -1.85 16.57
CA VAL A 900 0.55 -2.14 16.40
C VAL A 900 -0.10 -1.10 15.48
N GLN A 901 0.35 0.16 15.56
CA GLN A 901 -0.07 1.23 14.66
C GLN A 901 0.28 0.91 13.20
N CYS A 902 1.51 0.47 12.92
CA CYS A 902 1.90 0.07 11.56
C CYS A 902 1.07 -1.12 11.05
N LEU A 903 0.69 -2.07 11.91
CA LEU A 903 -0.21 -3.17 11.52
C LEU A 903 -1.59 -2.63 11.11
N LEU A 904 -2.18 -1.71 11.88
CA LEU A 904 -3.46 -1.08 11.56
C LEU A 904 -3.40 -0.33 10.22
N GLU A 905 -2.32 0.42 9.98
CA GLU A 905 -2.09 1.16 8.73
C GLU A 905 -1.93 0.22 7.53
N ASN A 906 -1.08 -0.81 7.65
CA ASN A 906 -0.83 -1.78 6.60
C ASN A 906 -2.08 -2.61 6.26
N GLN A 907 -2.88 -2.98 7.27
CA GLN A 907 -4.16 -3.67 7.08
C GLN A 907 -5.29 -2.73 6.59
N GLN A 908 -5.02 -1.43 6.48
CA GLN A 908 -5.98 -0.39 6.08
C GLN A 908 -7.22 -0.37 6.98
N ALA A 909 -7.00 -0.50 8.30
CA ALA A 909 -8.05 -0.61 9.32
C ALA A 909 -9.04 0.56 9.31
N ASP A 910 -8.55 1.77 9.03
CA ASP A 910 -9.36 2.99 8.92
C ASP A 910 -9.65 3.35 7.45
N SER A 911 -10.43 2.48 6.77
CA SER A 911 -10.88 2.70 5.37
C SER A 911 -12.40 2.86 5.23
N PRO A 912 -13.02 3.88 5.87
CA PRO A 912 -14.47 4.05 5.86
C PRO A 912 -15.02 4.42 4.47
N PHE A 913 -14.17 4.92 3.58
CA PHE A 913 -14.49 5.24 2.18
C PHE A 913 -14.16 4.09 1.22
N GLY A 914 -13.97 2.88 1.72
CA GLY A 914 -13.59 1.72 0.92
C GLY A 914 -12.09 1.64 0.63
N ARG A 915 -11.67 0.53 0.01
CA ARG A 915 -10.28 0.21 -0.33
C ARG A 915 -10.08 0.17 -1.84
N SER A 916 -8.88 0.51 -2.29
CA SER A 916 -8.52 0.53 -3.72
C SER A 916 -8.50 -0.87 -4.37
N ASP A 917 -8.41 -1.94 -3.57
CA ASP A 917 -8.48 -3.33 -4.00
C ASP A 917 -9.90 -3.92 -4.00
N HIS A 918 -10.90 -3.09 -3.68
CA HIS A 918 -12.31 -3.49 -3.57
C HIS A 918 -12.54 -4.69 -2.65
N SER A 919 -11.64 -4.93 -1.68
CA SER A 919 -11.80 -6.02 -0.73
C SER A 919 -13.18 -5.91 -0.08
N ARG A 920 -13.98 -6.96 -0.24
CA ARG A 920 -15.36 -7.04 0.28
C ARG A 920 -15.39 -7.17 1.79
N ASP A 921 -14.30 -7.66 2.38
CA ASP A 921 -14.14 -7.70 3.82
C ASP A 921 -13.84 -6.30 4.32
N ARG A 922 -14.80 -5.73 5.06
CA ARG A 922 -14.50 -4.59 5.93
C ARG A 922 -13.46 -5.06 6.95
N TRP A 923 -12.53 -4.19 7.30
CA TRP A 923 -11.66 -4.48 8.44
C TRP A 923 -12.51 -4.49 9.73
N PRO A 924 -12.33 -5.47 10.63
CA PRO A 924 -11.37 -6.57 10.54
C PRO A 924 -11.78 -7.66 9.54
N PRO A 925 -10.81 -8.26 8.82
CA PRO A 925 -11.09 -9.18 7.74
C PRO A 925 -11.86 -10.42 8.20
N SER A 926 -12.86 -10.85 7.41
CA SER A 926 -13.57 -12.11 7.64
C SER A 926 -12.68 -13.27 7.23
N ARG A 927 -11.97 -13.83 8.21
CA ARG A 927 -11.05 -14.97 8.02
C ARG A 927 -11.72 -16.28 8.38
N GLY A 928 -11.68 -17.25 7.47
CA GLY A 928 -12.20 -18.58 7.71
C GLY A 928 -11.80 -19.56 6.63
N CYS A 929 -11.66 -20.83 7.00
CA CYS A 929 -11.52 -21.92 6.05
C CYS A 929 -12.83 -22.08 5.27
N TYR A 930 -12.74 -22.08 3.93
CA TYR A 930 -13.89 -22.20 3.03
C TYR A 930 -14.36 -23.65 2.80
N CYS A 931 -13.65 -24.66 3.32
CA CYS A 931 -14.00 -26.07 3.10
C CYS A 931 -15.27 -26.55 3.83
N ASN A 932 -15.82 -25.76 4.76
CA ASN A 932 -16.93 -26.18 5.62
C ASN A 932 -18.21 -25.31 5.48
N SER A 933 -18.39 -24.54 4.40
CA SER A 933 -19.69 -23.88 4.13
C SER A 933 -20.71 -24.84 3.49
N ARG A 934 -21.00 -25.96 4.16
CA ARG A 934 -22.26 -26.70 3.98
C ARG A 934 -23.05 -26.67 5.29
N LYS A 935 -24.17 -25.95 5.26
CA LYS A 935 -25.34 -25.98 6.17
C LYS A 935 -25.04 -26.21 7.66
N ARG A 936 -24.99 -25.13 8.44
CA ARG A 936 -25.65 -25.15 9.76
C ARG A 936 -27.14 -24.97 9.50
N ASP A 937 -27.84 -26.08 9.31
CA ASP A 937 -29.30 -26.09 9.46
C ASP A 937 -29.62 -25.64 10.89
N GLN A 938 -30.55 -24.69 10.98
CA GLN A 938 -31.15 -24.21 12.21
C GLN A 938 -31.94 -25.34 12.86
N THR A 939 -31.32 -26.27 13.59
CA THR A 939 -32.01 -27.14 14.55
C THR A 939 -31.00 -27.78 15.51
N SER A 940 -30.77 -27.18 16.68
CA SER A 940 -30.82 -27.88 17.98
C SER A 940 -30.60 -26.87 19.12
N PRO A 941 -31.20 -27.12 20.31
CA PRO A 941 -31.62 -26.06 21.23
C PRO A 941 -30.56 -25.68 22.25
N ASP A 942 -30.76 -24.49 22.82
CA ASP A 942 -30.10 -23.93 23.99
C ASP A 942 -29.70 -24.95 25.06
N SER A 943 -28.43 -24.92 25.47
CA SER A 943 -28.04 -25.31 26.81
C SER A 943 -26.85 -24.48 27.30
N ASP A 944 -27.14 -23.28 27.80
CA ASP A 944 -26.32 -22.66 28.85
C ASP A 944 -27.24 -22.05 29.91
N LYS A 945 -27.45 -22.82 30.97
CA LYS A 945 -28.20 -22.41 32.17
C LYS A 945 -27.38 -21.38 32.94
N ALA A 946 -27.83 -20.13 32.90
CA ALA A 946 -27.42 -19.09 33.83
C ALA A 946 -27.81 -19.46 35.27
N SER A 947 -26.84 -19.46 36.18
CA SER A 947 -27.05 -19.67 37.61
C SER A 947 -27.75 -18.47 38.25
N LYS A 948 -29.06 -18.60 38.47
CA LYS A 948 -29.85 -17.65 39.29
C LYS A 948 -29.50 -17.84 40.76
N ARG A 949 -28.80 -16.87 41.36
CA ARG A 949 -28.77 -16.67 42.82
C ARG A 949 -30.16 -16.21 43.29
N ARG A 950 -30.89 -17.08 44.00
CA ARG A 950 -32.08 -16.76 44.80
C ARG A 950 -31.65 -15.99 46.05
N ARG A 951 -32.22 -14.80 46.27
CA ARG A 951 -32.37 -14.22 47.62
C ARG A 951 -33.55 -14.92 48.29
N LEU A 952 -33.30 -15.59 49.40
CA LEU A 952 -34.32 -16.04 50.34
C LEU A 952 -34.49 -14.96 51.41
N SER A 953 -35.71 -14.45 51.52
CA SER A 953 -36.21 -13.67 52.63
C SER A 953 -36.97 -14.60 53.57
N SER A 954 -36.55 -14.73 54.82
CA SER A 954 -37.44 -14.95 55.97
C SER A 954 -36.66 -14.91 57.29
N LEU A 955 -37.13 -13.99 58.15
CA LEU A 955 -36.88 -13.75 59.58
C LEU A 955 -35.95 -12.57 59.90
#